data_AF-A0A2M6Z2M0-F1
#
_entry.id   AF-A0A2M6Z2M0-F1
#
_cell.length_a   1.000
_cell.length_b   1.000
_cell.length_c   1.000
_cell.angle_alpha   90.00
_cell.angle_beta   90.00
_cell.angle_gamma   90.00
#
_symmetry.space_group_name_H-M   'P 1'
#
loop_
_entity.id
_entity.type
_entity.pdbx_description
1 polymer ?
#
loop_
_entity_poly.entity_id
_entity_poly.type
_entity_poly.pdbx_seq_one_letter_code
_entity_poly.pdbx_strand_id
1 'polypeptide(L)'
;MKDLFSTQAKICRIFTHPDRLRIVKTLCNGEKSVLAIARKLNLTQPKLSQHLALMRRLGVVATRRDHTTIYYSLSDPLISKACKLVGQITARISKQTKKTLHAVILLLTFSLLNLNSANAQEIRIHEVKQGETLFSISKSELGNGNVWTEIARFNDLEAPYKIVQGMQLKIPVAAIAGKTQQEEKTISDSKFDTATMIAIEPPGYTHNDSIATKPIVPRTAALPVPEEIWLSKEKTDNDPVLLNLISYAMNSSPAILRAKASVNAGRAGIDAAKSSYMPTIGLSERYMVSDDPPSAFMSILQQGRLTPQVQASMNNTEAVEDWATRLYAKALLLDFGQRSGQVSAAVAETKRRQSMLSAIKRDVAFNVADAYYRSLEADAAVQLWSETVRLFETHRSIAKAHYEAGTVLLSDLLSVEVGLADARANYVRAKNDAAIVKLELKSIIGINSVSGLEPKRLGIPLYQKNEEEVLNAALNSHPLIVAALNAEEFSQAMERVAVGSSLPTVAGEVFGEWHGEDEGVGFDRRSVTAAVILDVPIFDGWRARAKRKEARAQRNEAVEARREVVSQLELAAVSLHRRTLEALERIEIADKAVEAARESLSIIENRYSAGLAKIDELLQVERNLTESRLNALSARTHAWISVAGVERVAGKEVER
;
A
#
# COMPACT_ATOMS: atom_id res chain seq x y z
N MET A 1 -79.62 24.16 20.13
CA MET A 1 -78.95 23.83 18.86
C MET A 1 -78.05 22.61 19.10
N LYS A 2 -78.35 21.45 18.50
CA LYS A 2 -77.42 20.31 18.53
C LYS A 2 -76.18 20.67 17.71
N ASP A 3 -75.00 20.39 18.25
CA ASP A 3 -73.68 20.76 17.72
C ASP A 3 -73.52 20.44 16.21
N LEU A 4 -73.31 21.49 15.42
CA LEU A 4 -73.19 21.43 13.95
C LEU A 4 -71.99 20.57 13.53
N PHE A 5 -70.88 20.67 14.26
CA PHE A 5 -69.65 19.93 13.96
C PHE A 5 -69.79 18.44 14.24
N SER A 6 -70.53 18.05 15.28
CA SER A 6 -70.91 16.65 15.54
C SER A 6 -71.73 16.04 14.39
N THR A 7 -72.59 16.84 13.76
CA THR A 7 -73.41 16.40 12.61
C THR A 7 -72.57 16.28 11.34
N GLN A 8 -71.67 17.24 11.10
CA GLN A 8 -70.71 17.17 9.99
C GLN A 8 -69.77 15.96 10.11
N ALA A 9 -69.21 15.68 11.29
CA ALA A 9 -68.35 14.52 11.51
C ALA A 9 -69.07 13.19 11.23
N LYS A 10 -70.35 13.08 11.57
CA LYS A 10 -71.18 11.90 11.26
C LYS A 10 -71.35 11.70 9.76
N ILE A 11 -71.52 12.78 8.99
CA ILE A 11 -71.58 12.72 7.52
C ILE A 11 -70.20 12.36 6.95
N CYS A 12 -69.12 12.97 7.44
CA CYS A 12 -67.75 12.67 6.99
C CYS A 12 -67.35 11.20 7.23
N ARG A 13 -67.90 10.55 8.28
CA ARG A 13 -67.71 9.10 8.53
C ARG A 13 -68.20 8.22 7.38
N ILE A 14 -69.03 8.71 6.47
CA ILE A 14 -69.39 7.96 5.26
C ILE A 14 -68.22 7.89 4.29
N PHE A 15 -67.43 8.95 4.17
CA PHE A 15 -66.27 9.01 3.25
C PHE A 15 -65.06 8.19 3.73
N THR A 16 -65.09 7.65 4.95
CA THR A 16 -63.96 6.88 5.52
C THR A 16 -63.93 5.40 5.14
N HIS A 17 -64.79 4.94 4.21
CA HIS A 17 -64.77 3.56 3.74
C HIS A 17 -64.84 3.46 2.21
N PRO A 18 -64.00 2.62 1.59
CA PRO A 18 -63.86 2.56 0.13
C PRO A 18 -65.17 2.19 -0.56
N ASP A 19 -65.92 1.21 -0.05
CA ASP A 19 -67.19 0.81 -0.67
C ASP A 19 -68.26 1.92 -0.65
N ARG A 20 -68.28 2.76 0.39
CA ARG A 20 -69.24 3.88 0.46
C ARG A 20 -68.88 5.00 -0.51
N LEU A 21 -67.58 5.29 -0.67
CA LEU A 21 -67.09 6.22 -1.71
C LEU A 21 -67.47 5.71 -3.11
N ARG A 22 -67.34 4.40 -3.35
CA ARG A 22 -67.74 3.75 -4.61
C ARG A 22 -69.26 3.80 -4.84
N ILE A 23 -70.07 3.65 -3.79
CA ILE A 23 -71.53 3.83 -3.84
C ILE A 23 -71.89 5.27 -4.20
N VAL A 24 -71.30 6.26 -3.51
CA VAL A 24 -71.52 7.70 -3.82
C VAL A 24 -71.16 7.98 -5.27
N LYS A 25 -69.99 7.55 -5.75
CA LYS A 25 -69.57 7.69 -7.15
C LYS A 25 -70.54 7.03 -8.14
N THR A 26 -71.18 5.94 -7.75
CA THR A 26 -72.13 5.21 -8.60
C THR A 26 -73.48 5.91 -8.70
N LEU A 27 -73.94 6.54 -7.62
CA LEU A 27 -75.19 7.29 -7.53
C LEU A 27 -75.10 8.72 -8.12
N CYS A 28 -73.89 9.21 -8.42
CA CYS A 28 -73.70 10.47 -9.16
C CYS A 28 -74.39 10.48 -10.54
N ASN A 29 -74.60 9.31 -11.14
CA ASN A 29 -75.12 9.18 -12.51
C ASN A 29 -76.62 8.82 -12.53
N GLY A 30 -77.38 9.27 -11.52
CA GLY A 30 -78.82 9.04 -11.42
C GLY A 30 -79.20 7.96 -10.40
N GLU A 31 -80.51 7.86 -10.13
CA GLU A 31 -81.07 6.91 -9.18
C GLU A 31 -80.87 5.45 -9.63
N LYS A 32 -80.59 4.55 -8.69
CA LYS A 32 -80.35 3.12 -8.99
C LYS A 32 -80.97 2.21 -7.94
N SER A 33 -81.43 1.04 -8.38
CA SER A 33 -81.90 0.00 -7.48
C SER A 33 -80.74 -0.70 -6.75
N VAL A 34 -81.03 -1.29 -5.60
CA VAL A 34 -80.04 -2.03 -4.78
C VAL A 34 -79.32 -3.10 -5.62
N LEU A 35 -80.06 -3.86 -6.45
CA LEU A 35 -79.49 -4.91 -7.31
C LEU A 35 -78.57 -4.35 -8.41
N ALA A 36 -78.84 -3.14 -8.92
CA ALA A 36 -77.99 -2.49 -9.91
C ALA A 36 -76.67 -1.98 -9.29
N ILE A 37 -76.73 -1.45 -8.07
CA ILE A 37 -75.53 -0.99 -7.35
C ILE A 37 -74.67 -2.19 -6.92
N ALA A 38 -75.29 -3.26 -6.42
CA ALA A 38 -74.60 -4.49 -6.00
C ALA A 38 -73.78 -5.10 -7.15
N ARG A 39 -74.41 -5.25 -8.33
CA ARG A 39 -73.74 -5.76 -9.54
C ARG A 39 -72.59 -4.86 -9.98
N LYS A 40 -72.77 -3.54 -10.01
CA LYS A 40 -71.73 -2.62 -10.50
C LYS A 40 -70.50 -2.54 -9.58
N LEU A 41 -70.69 -2.72 -8.27
CA LEU A 41 -69.60 -2.61 -7.30
C LEU A 41 -69.01 -3.96 -6.88
N ASN A 42 -69.58 -5.06 -7.37
CA ASN A 42 -69.26 -6.43 -6.96
C ASN A 42 -69.36 -6.61 -5.44
N LEU A 43 -70.50 -6.20 -4.87
CA LEU A 43 -70.79 -6.29 -3.43
C LEU A 43 -72.00 -7.19 -3.17
N THR A 44 -71.97 -7.96 -2.09
CA THR A 44 -73.13 -8.78 -1.68
C THR A 44 -74.29 -7.89 -1.22
N GLN A 45 -75.54 -8.33 -1.49
CA GLN A 45 -76.74 -7.57 -1.13
C GLN A 45 -76.84 -7.24 0.38
N PRO A 46 -76.49 -8.13 1.33
CA PRO A 46 -76.48 -7.79 2.76
C PRO A 46 -75.49 -6.66 3.09
N LYS A 47 -74.25 -6.73 2.58
CA LYS A 47 -73.20 -5.73 2.82
C LYS A 47 -73.59 -4.36 2.24
N LEU A 48 -74.13 -4.37 1.02
CA LEU A 48 -74.62 -3.15 0.38
C LEU A 48 -75.80 -2.53 1.13
N SER A 49 -76.76 -3.35 1.56
CA SER A 49 -77.94 -2.88 2.29
C SER A 49 -77.55 -2.24 3.62
N GLN A 50 -76.54 -2.79 4.32
CA GLN A 50 -76.00 -2.19 5.54
C GLN A 50 -75.38 -0.80 5.28
N HIS A 51 -74.61 -0.66 4.20
CA HIS A 51 -74.05 0.63 3.81
C HIS A 51 -75.13 1.64 3.41
N LEU A 52 -76.11 1.25 2.59
CA LEU A 52 -77.20 2.11 2.16
C LEU A 52 -78.13 2.51 3.31
N ALA A 53 -78.40 1.62 4.26
CA ALA A 53 -79.19 1.93 5.45
C ALA A 53 -78.50 2.98 6.34
N LEU A 54 -77.20 2.83 6.56
CA LEU A 54 -76.40 3.83 7.28
C LEU A 54 -76.38 5.18 6.55
N MET A 55 -76.14 5.15 5.24
CA MET A 55 -76.11 6.37 4.42
C MET A 55 -77.48 7.07 4.38
N ARG A 56 -78.58 6.31 4.38
CA ARG A 56 -79.94 6.86 4.47
C ARG A 56 -80.20 7.48 5.85
N ARG A 57 -79.83 6.79 6.93
CA ARG A 57 -79.98 7.28 8.32
C ARG A 57 -79.24 8.60 8.54
N LEU A 58 -78.11 8.79 7.88
CA LEU A 58 -77.28 9.99 7.95
C LEU A 58 -77.63 11.05 6.90
N GLY A 59 -78.70 10.86 6.12
CA GLY A 59 -79.20 11.84 5.16
C GLY A 59 -78.34 12.01 3.90
N VAL A 60 -77.47 11.03 3.57
CA VAL A 60 -76.59 11.08 2.40
C VAL A 60 -77.23 10.50 1.14
N VAL A 61 -78.18 9.56 1.31
CA VAL A 61 -78.98 9.02 0.21
C VAL A 61 -80.46 9.12 0.49
N ALA A 62 -81.23 9.48 -0.54
CA ALA A 62 -82.68 9.48 -0.55
C ALA A 62 -83.19 8.18 -1.17
N THR A 63 -84.43 7.81 -0.85
CA THR A 63 -85.05 6.59 -1.38
C THR A 63 -86.39 6.88 -2.02
N ARG A 64 -86.62 6.34 -3.22
CA ARG A 64 -87.92 6.30 -3.90
C ARG A 64 -88.36 4.85 -4.01
N ARG A 65 -89.61 4.55 -3.62
CA ARG A 65 -90.19 3.21 -3.78
C ARG A 65 -91.04 3.18 -5.04
N ASP A 66 -90.81 2.18 -5.87
CA ASP A 66 -91.55 1.93 -7.09
C ASP A 66 -91.97 0.46 -7.10
N HIS A 67 -93.27 0.22 -6.89
CA HIS A 67 -93.83 -1.11 -6.59
C HIS A 67 -93.03 -1.87 -5.50
N THR A 68 -92.35 -2.96 -5.88
CA THR A 68 -91.55 -3.82 -5.00
C THR A 68 -90.07 -3.43 -4.93
N THR A 69 -89.61 -2.46 -5.73
CA THR A 69 -88.19 -2.07 -5.82
C THR A 69 -87.92 -0.71 -5.17
N ILE A 70 -86.83 -0.60 -4.42
CA ILE A 70 -86.35 0.66 -3.83
C ILE A 70 -85.17 1.20 -4.64
N TYR A 71 -85.31 2.43 -5.11
CA TYR A 71 -84.27 3.20 -5.79
C TYR A 71 -83.60 4.16 -4.81
N TYR A 72 -82.28 4.27 -4.92
CA TYR A 72 -81.45 5.17 -4.14
C TYR A 72 -80.90 6.27 -5.03
N SER A 73 -80.89 7.49 -4.54
CA SER A 73 -80.24 8.67 -5.13
C SER A 73 -79.44 9.41 -4.08
N LEU A 74 -78.51 10.27 -4.49
CA LEU A 74 -77.83 11.18 -3.55
C LEU A 74 -78.82 12.22 -3.06
N SER A 75 -78.85 12.44 -1.73
CA SER A 75 -79.75 13.43 -1.12
C SER A 75 -79.40 14.87 -1.50
N ASP A 76 -78.12 15.14 -1.79
CA ASP A 76 -77.62 16.46 -2.16
C ASP A 76 -76.46 16.33 -3.19
N PRO A 77 -76.48 17.07 -4.31
CA PRO A 77 -75.38 17.11 -5.28
C PRO A 77 -74.01 17.51 -4.68
N LEU A 78 -73.98 18.29 -3.59
CA LEU A 78 -72.76 18.71 -2.89
C LEU A 78 -71.96 17.53 -2.34
N ILE A 79 -72.63 16.42 -2.00
CA ILE A 79 -71.99 15.18 -1.53
C ILE A 79 -71.04 14.61 -2.60
N SER A 80 -71.43 14.70 -3.87
CA SER A 80 -70.57 14.27 -4.97
C SER A 80 -69.35 15.19 -5.14
N LYS A 81 -69.53 16.51 -4.99
CA LYS A 81 -68.42 17.48 -5.06
C LYS A 81 -67.40 17.24 -3.94
N ALA A 82 -67.87 17.03 -2.72
CA ALA A 82 -67.00 16.72 -1.57
C ALA A 82 -66.15 15.45 -1.80
N CYS A 83 -66.76 14.38 -2.31
CA CYS A 83 -66.03 13.14 -2.62
C CYS A 83 -64.96 13.33 -3.71
N LYS A 84 -65.21 14.18 -4.72
CA LYS A 84 -64.22 14.49 -5.78
C LYS A 84 -63.03 15.29 -5.23
N LEU A 85 -63.30 16.29 -4.38
CA LEU A 85 -62.27 17.11 -3.72
C LEU A 85 -61.32 16.25 -2.87
N VAL A 86 -61.87 15.35 -2.04
CA VAL A 86 -61.04 14.43 -1.24
C VAL A 86 -60.17 13.53 -2.13
N GLY A 87 -60.73 13.04 -3.25
CA GLY A 87 -59.96 12.26 -4.23
C GLY A 87 -58.77 13.02 -4.83
N GLN A 88 -58.96 14.31 -5.17
CA GLN A 88 -57.89 15.16 -5.72
C GLN A 88 -56.76 15.39 -4.71
N ILE A 89 -57.10 15.58 -3.43
CA ILE A 89 -56.12 15.75 -2.35
C ILE A 89 -55.27 14.48 -2.20
N THR A 90 -55.91 13.31 -2.13
CA THR A 90 -55.18 12.03 -1.97
C THR A 90 -54.24 11.73 -3.15
N ALA A 91 -54.63 12.08 -4.38
CA ALA A 91 -53.78 11.92 -5.56
C ALA A 91 -52.53 12.79 -5.50
N ARG A 92 -52.64 14.06 -5.06
CA ARG A 92 -51.50 14.97 -4.89
C ARG A 92 -50.47 14.43 -3.89
N ILE A 93 -50.93 13.97 -2.72
CA ILE A 93 -50.06 13.42 -1.66
C ILE A 93 -49.27 12.20 -2.16
N SER A 94 -49.92 11.27 -2.88
CA SER A 94 -49.26 10.07 -3.41
C SER A 94 -48.23 10.35 -4.50
N LYS A 95 -48.38 11.46 -5.23
CA LYS A 95 -47.47 11.85 -6.30
C LYS A 95 -46.15 12.34 -5.70
N GLN A 96 -46.20 13.10 -4.60
CA GLN A 96 -45.04 13.72 -3.93
C GLN A 96 -44.04 12.71 -3.35
N THR A 97 -44.49 11.56 -2.87
CA THR A 97 -43.63 10.52 -2.26
C THR A 97 -42.78 9.73 -3.27
N LYS A 98 -43.20 9.64 -4.53
CA LYS A 98 -42.41 8.98 -5.59
C LYS A 98 -41.31 9.87 -6.17
N LYS A 99 -41.45 11.19 -6.01
CA LYS A 99 -40.59 12.22 -6.62
C LYS A 99 -39.22 12.32 -5.96
N THR A 100 -39.24 12.42 -4.62
CA THR A 100 -38.04 12.50 -3.78
C THR A 100 -37.16 11.26 -3.94
N LEU A 101 -37.76 10.09 -4.18
CA LEU A 101 -37.03 8.84 -4.39
C LEU A 101 -36.30 8.82 -5.75
N HIS A 102 -36.90 9.35 -6.82
CA HIS A 102 -36.28 9.36 -8.15
C HIS A 102 -35.10 10.32 -8.27
N ALA A 103 -35.21 11.52 -7.69
CA ALA A 103 -34.14 12.51 -7.72
C ALA A 103 -32.90 12.06 -6.93
N VAL A 104 -33.11 11.40 -5.78
CA VAL A 104 -32.02 10.80 -4.99
C VAL A 104 -31.33 9.67 -5.77
N ILE A 105 -32.08 8.82 -6.47
CA ILE A 105 -31.51 7.76 -7.32
C ILE A 105 -30.70 8.36 -8.47
N LEU A 106 -31.19 9.40 -9.14
CA LEU A 106 -30.50 10.02 -10.28
C LEU A 106 -29.16 10.68 -9.85
N LEU A 107 -29.15 11.39 -8.71
CA LEU A 107 -27.94 11.97 -8.12
C LEU A 107 -26.94 10.91 -7.66
N LEU A 108 -27.41 9.80 -7.06
CA LEU A 108 -26.56 8.67 -6.70
C LEU A 108 -25.97 7.99 -7.94
N THR A 109 -26.75 7.80 -9.01
CA THR A 109 -26.25 7.20 -10.27
C THR A 109 -25.21 8.06 -10.98
N PHE A 110 -25.37 9.39 -10.96
CA PHE A 110 -24.39 10.31 -11.56
C PHE A 110 -23.10 10.39 -10.75
N SER A 111 -23.20 10.35 -9.41
CA SER A 111 -22.04 10.22 -8.51
C SER A 111 -21.31 8.89 -8.72
N LEU A 112 -22.05 7.78 -8.89
CA LEU A 112 -21.51 6.46 -9.21
C LEU A 112 -20.83 6.40 -10.59
N LEU A 113 -21.33 7.10 -11.61
CA LEU A 113 -20.66 7.21 -12.92
C LEU A 113 -19.31 7.95 -12.83
N ASN A 114 -19.24 9.00 -12.01
CA ASN A 114 -17.98 9.74 -11.80
C ASN A 114 -16.99 8.93 -10.94
N LEU A 115 -17.46 8.19 -9.94
CA LEU A 115 -16.64 7.25 -9.17
C LEU A 115 -16.11 6.09 -10.04
N ASN A 116 -16.87 5.65 -11.04
CA ASN A 116 -16.43 4.60 -11.97
C ASN A 116 -15.37 5.05 -12.98
N SER A 117 -15.15 6.35 -13.17
CA SER A 117 -13.96 6.82 -13.93
C SER A 117 -12.66 6.65 -13.14
N ALA A 118 -12.75 6.44 -11.82
CA ALA A 118 -11.61 6.15 -10.94
C ALA A 118 -11.47 4.65 -10.59
N ASN A 119 -12.39 3.78 -11.02
CA ASN A 119 -12.35 2.36 -10.63
C ASN A 119 -13.04 1.40 -11.62
N ALA A 120 -12.90 1.63 -12.93
CA ALA A 120 -13.30 0.64 -13.93
C ALA A 120 -12.45 -0.62 -13.73
N GLN A 121 -13.04 -1.67 -13.13
CA GLN A 121 -12.42 -2.98 -13.03
C GLN A 121 -12.18 -3.51 -14.44
N GLU A 122 -10.92 -3.50 -14.89
CA GLU A 122 -10.54 -4.14 -16.14
C GLU A 122 -10.73 -5.66 -15.97
N ILE A 123 -11.79 -6.21 -16.59
CA ILE A 123 -12.07 -7.65 -16.62
C ILE A 123 -11.56 -8.18 -17.96
N ARG A 124 -10.60 -9.10 -17.92
CA ARG A 124 -10.14 -9.83 -19.11
C ARG A 124 -10.83 -11.18 -19.20
N ILE A 125 -11.08 -11.65 -20.42
CA ILE A 125 -11.62 -12.99 -20.65
C ILE A 125 -10.45 -13.88 -21.09
N HIS A 126 -10.19 -14.94 -20.32
CA HIS A 126 -9.18 -15.95 -20.62
C HIS A 126 -9.86 -17.26 -21.00
N GLU A 127 -9.52 -17.79 -22.18
CA GLU A 127 -9.98 -19.11 -22.60
C GLU A 127 -8.99 -20.17 -22.12
N VAL A 128 -9.48 -21.14 -21.33
CA VAL A 128 -8.66 -22.20 -20.74
C VAL A 128 -8.06 -23.08 -21.84
N LYS A 129 -6.73 -23.14 -21.89
CA LYS A 129 -5.99 -24.02 -22.80
C LYS A 129 -5.77 -25.40 -22.18
N GLN A 130 -5.44 -26.38 -23.03
CA GLN A 130 -5.21 -27.76 -22.59
C GLN A 130 -4.08 -27.83 -21.53
N GLY A 131 -4.39 -28.37 -20.36
CA GLY A 131 -3.43 -28.52 -19.25
C GLY A 131 -3.25 -27.30 -18.35
N GLU A 132 -3.95 -26.18 -18.59
CA GLU A 132 -3.94 -25.04 -17.68
C GLU A 132 -4.70 -25.35 -16.38
N THR A 133 -4.19 -24.82 -15.28
CA THR A 133 -4.84 -24.81 -13.96
C THR A 133 -5.20 -23.38 -13.59
N LEU A 134 -6.16 -23.17 -12.69
CA LEU A 134 -6.45 -21.81 -12.19
C LEU A 134 -5.21 -21.14 -11.59
N PHE A 135 -4.29 -21.91 -11.00
CA PHE A 135 -3.01 -21.41 -10.49
C PHE A 135 -2.11 -20.88 -11.62
N SER A 136 -1.96 -21.65 -12.72
CA SER A 136 -1.14 -21.20 -13.85
C SER A 136 -1.74 -20.00 -14.57
N ILE A 137 -3.07 -19.94 -14.69
CA ILE A 137 -3.80 -18.80 -15.27
C ILE A 137 -3.68 -17.57 -14.36
N SER A 138 -3.83 -17.72 -13.05
CA SER A 138 -3.59 -16.63 -12.08
C SER A 138 -2.16 -16.10 -12.17
N LYS A 139 -1.18 -16.99 -12.31
CA LYS A 139 0.23 -16.59 -12.43
C LYS A 139 0.52 -15.87 -13.75
N SER A 140 -0.07 -16.30 -14.86
CA SER A 140 0.16 -15.68 -16.18
C SER A 140 -0.58 -14.35 -16.34
N GLU A 141 -1.84 -14.29 -15.92
CA GLU A 141 -2.70 -13.11 -16.14
C GLU A 141 -2.56 -12.05 -15.05
N LEU A 142 -2.22 -12.43 -13.82
CA LEU A 142 -2.16 -11.53 -12.65
C LEU A 142 -0.78 -11.46 -11.99
N GLY A 143 0.21 -12.21 -12.47
CA GLY A 143 1.58 -12.24 -11.92
C GLY A 143 1.73 -12.95 -10.57
N ASN A 144 0.63 -13.42 -9.95
CA ASN A 144 0.63 -14.16 -8.69
C ASN A 144 -0.25 -15.41 -8.79
N GLY A 145 0.36 -16.59 -8.66
CA GLY A 145 -0.35 -17.87 -8.75
C GLY A 145 -1.34 -18.12 -7.61
N ASN A 146 -1.13 -17.52 -6.43
CA ASN A 146 -1.94 -17.77 -5.23
C ASN A 146 -3.32 -17.09 -5.26
N VAL A 147 -3.59 -16.23 -6.25
CA VAL A 147 -4.87 -15.50 -6.37
C VAL A 147 -5.93 -16.28 -7.16
N TRP A 148 -5.63 -17.53 -7.49
CA TRP A 148 -6.54 -18.41 -8.22
C TRP A 148 -7.90 -18.62 -7.52
N THR A 149 -7.94 -18.49 -6.19
CA THR A 149 -9.16 -18.59 -5.38
C THR A 149 -10.14 -17.44 -5.67
N GLU A 150 -9.63 -16.24 -5.96
CA GLU A 150 -10.47 -15.12 -6.35
C GLU A 150 -11.00 -15.27 -7.77
N ILE A 151 -10.20 -15.83 -8.70
CA ILE A 151 -10.69 -16.21 -10.04
C ILE A 151 -11.80 -17.26 -9.92
N ALA A 152 -11.61 -18.28 -9.08
CA ALA A 152 -12.61 -19.31 -8.85
C ALA A 152 -13.93 -18.73 -8.33
N ARG A 153 -13.83 -17.85 -7.33
CA ARG A 153 -14.98 -17.15 -6.75
C ARG A 153 -15.64 -16.18 -7.73
N PHE A 154 -14.88 -15.47 -8.55
CA PHE A 154 -15.41 -14.51 -9.52
C PHE A 154 -16.18 -15.17 -10.67
N ASN A 155 -15.89 -16.45 -10.94
CA ASN A 155 -16.54 -17.25 -11.96
C ASN A 155 -17.52 -18.28 -11.39
N ASP A 156 -17.86 -18.18 -10.09
CA ASP A 156 -18.77 -19.09 -9.38
C ASP A 156 -18.44 -20.59 -9.60
N LEU A 157 -17.15 -20.94 -9.59
CA LEU A 157 -16.70 -22.32 -9.80
C LEU A 157 -16.92 -23.17 -8.54
N GLU A 158 -17.92 -24.05 -8.55
CA GLU A 158 -18.21 -25.00 -7.46
C GLU A 158 -17.07 -26.01 -7.21
N ALA A 159 -16.31 -26.35 -8.27
CA ALA A 159 -15.15 -27.23 -8.20
C ALA A 159 -13.96 -26.59 -8.93
N PRO A 160 -13.12 -25.79 -8.23
CA PRO A 160 -12.07 -24.99 -8.86
C PRO A 160 -10.99 -25.78 -9.63
N TYR A 161 -10.87 -27.08 -9.36
CA TYR A 161 -9.96 -27.99 -10.05
C TYR A 161 -10.56 -28.61 -11.34
N LYS A 162 -11.83 -28.33 -11.66
CA LYS A 162 -12.54 -28.86 -12.84
C LYS A 162 -12.73 -27.81 -13.94
N ILE A 163 -11.70 -27.02 -14.23
CA ILE A 163 -11.70 -26.19 -15.44
C ILE A 163 -11.41 -27.08 -16.66
N VAL A 164 -12.13 -26.86 -17.75
CA VAL A 164 -11.99 -27.65 -18.99
C VAL A 164 -11.52 -26.75 -20.12
N GLN A 165 -10.80 -27.33 -21.08
CA GLN A 165 -10.35 -26.61 -22.27
C GLN A 165 -11.55 -25.95 -22.99
N GLY A 166 -11.39 -24.69 -23.38
CA GLY A 166 -12.43 -23.88 -24.02
C GLY A 166 -13.39 -23.17 -23.06
N MET A 167 -13.27 -23.40 -21.74
CA MET A 167 -14.00 -22.63 -20.74
C MET A 167 -13.49 -21.19 -20.72
N GLN A 168 -14.39 -20.21 -20.79
CA GLN A 168 -14.04 -18.80 -20.68
C GLN A 168 -14.14 -18.32 -19.24
N LEU A 169 -13.00 -17.95 -18.66
CA LEU A 169 -12.89 -17.41 -17.31
C LEU A 169 -12.74 -15.90 -17.36
N LYS A 170 -13.52 -15.19 -16.54
CA LYS A 170 -13.40 -13.76 -16.31
C LYS A 170 -12.33 -13.50 -15.25
N ILE A 171 -11.31 -12.74 -15.60
CA ILE A 171 -10.16 -12.42 -14.75
C ILE A 171 -10.25 -10.94 -14.31
N PRO A 172 -10.47 -10.63 -13.03
CA PRO A 172 -10.59 -9.26 -12.54
C PRO A 172 -9.20 -8.64 -12.26
N VAL A 173 -8.66 -7.85 -13.19
CA VAL A 173 -7.26 -7.36 -13.16
C VAL A 173 -7.03 -6.24 -12.13
N ALA A 174 -8.02 -5.36 -11.90
CA ALA A 174 -7.86 -4.17 -11.04
C ALA A 174 -8.21 -4.38 -9.55
N ALA A 175 -9.06 -5.36 -9.22
CA ALA A 175 -9.53 -5.58 -7.84
C ALA A 175 -8.47 -6.19 -6.92
N ILE A 176 -7.45 -6.82 -7.52
CA ILE A 176 -6.49 -7.67 -6.83
C ILE A 176 -5.25 -6.88 -6.39
N ALA A 177 -4.87 -5.83 -7.14
CA ALA A 177 -3.72 -4.99 -6.82
C ALA A 177 -3.86 -4.24 -5.48
N GLY A 178 -5.09 -4.01 -5.01
CA GLY A 178 -5.37 -3.36 -3.72
C GLY A 178 -5.35 -4.31 -2.52
N LYS A 179 -5.53 -5.62 -2.71
CA LYS A 179 -5.61 -6.62 -1.62
C LYS A 179 -4.28 -7.30 -1.32
N THR A 180 -3.35 -7.36 -2.27
CA THR A 180 -2.02 -7.94 -2.06
C THR A 180 -1.25 -7.26 -0.92
N GLN A 181 -1.62 -6.03 -0.54
CA GLN A 181 -1.01 -5.30 0.58
C GLN A 181 -1.61 -5.59 1.97
N GLN A 182 -2.79 -6.24 2.07
CA GLN A 182 -3.46 -6.46 3.35
C GLN A 182 -3.43 -7.91 3.86
N GLU A 183 -3.22 -8.91 2.99
CA GLU A 183 -3.23 -10.33 3.40
C GLU A 183 -1.85 -10.92 3.76
N GLU A 184 -0.74 -10.21 3.53
CA GLU A 184 0.58 -10.63 4.03
C GLU A 184 0.76 -10.49 5.56
N LYS A 185 -0.24 -9.97 6.27
CA LYS A 185 -0.19 -9.74 7.74
C LYS A 185 -0.93 -10.78 8.60
N THR A 186 -1.49 -11.85 8.02
CA THR A 186 -2.30 -12.80 8.78
C THR A 186 -2.12 -14.26 8.34
N ILE A 187 -0.87 -14.74 8.28
CA ILE A 187 -0.57 -16.17 8.39
C ILE A 187 0.60 -16.35 9.36
N SER A 188 0.33 -15.99 10.62
CA SER A 188 1.01 -16.52 11.80
C SER A 188 -0.12 -17.07 12.66
N ASP A 189 -0.02 -18.35 13.00
CA ASP A 189 -0.89 -19.11 13.91
C ASP A 189 -2.10 -19.84 13.29
N SER A 190 -1.87 -21.07 12.82
CA SER A 190 -2.66 -22.20 13.31
C SER A 190 -1.91 -23.53 13.15
N LYS A 191 -1.70 -24.20 14.29
CA LYS A 191 -1.24 -25.58 14.43
C LYS A 191 -2.08 -26.57 13.61
N PHE A 192 -1.43 -27.54 12.97
CA PHE A 192 -1.89 -28.93 12.94
C PHE A 192 -0.69 -29.87 12.92
N ASP A 193 -0.50 -30.54 14.05
CA ASP A 193 0.25 -31.79 14.21
C ASP A 193 -0.55 -32.93 13.60
N THR A 194 0.07 -33.82 12.81
CA THR A 194 0.26 -35.24 13.17
C THR A 194 0.78 -36.08 11.99
N ALA A 195 1.83 -36.85 12.32
CA ALA A 195 2.15 -38.21 11.87
C ALA A 195 2.42 -38.48 10.37
N THR A 196 3.70 -38.74 10.06
CA THR A 196 4.12 -40.00 9.41
C THR A 196 5.57 -40.28 9.80
N MET A 197 5.77 -41.19 10.76
CA MET A 197 7.04 -41.89 10.95
C MET A 197 7.18 -42.91 9.83
N ILE A 198 8.23 -42.81 9.02
CA ILE A 198 8.78 -43.95 8.28
C ILE A 198 10.22 -44.10 8.77
N ALA A 199 10.44 -45.18 9.51
CA ALA A 199 11.75 -45.65 9.93
C ALA A 199 12.55 -46.08 8.70
N ILE A 200 13.76 -45.56 8.57
CA ILE A 200 14.81 -46.12 7.71
C ILE A 200 15.92 -46.57 8.65
N GLU A 201 16.06 -47.88 8.77
CA GLU A 201 17.11 -48.57 9.55
C GLU A 201 18.50 -48.31 8.93
N PRO A 202 19.56 -48.28 9.75
CA PRO A 202 20.93 -48.21 9.25
C PRO A 202 21.42 -49.59 8.79
N PRO A 203 22.28 -49.70 7.75
CA PRO A 203 22.83 -50.98 7.33
C PRO A 203 23.84 -51.52 8.35
N GLY A 204 23.76 -52.83 8.56
CA GLY A 204 24.39 -53.57 9.63
C GLY A 204 25.92 -53.61 9.63
N TYR A 205 26.45 -53.65 10.84
CA TYR A 205 27.80 -54.08 11.16
C TYR A 205 27.84 -55.62 11.20
N THR A 206 28.69 -56.24 10.39
CA THR A 206 29.09 -57.64 10.55
C THR A 206 30.34 -57.70 11.44
N HIS A 207 30.23 -58.38 12.57
CA HIS A 207 31.37 -58.89 13.32
C HIS A 207 32.08 -59.97 12.50
N ASN A 208 33.41 -59.88 12.38
CA ASN A 208 34.25 -61.02 12.11
C ASN A 208 35.48 -60.92 13.03
N ASP A 209 35.54 -61.82 14.00
CA ASP A 209 36.70 -62.01 14.86
C ASP A 209 37.76 -62.80 14.08
N SER A 210 38.97 -62.23 13.99
CA SER A 210 40.16 -63.04 13.71
C SER A 210 41.43 -62.36 14.21
N ILE A 211 41.94 -62.94 15.31
CA ILE A 211 43.34 -63.19 15.65
C ILE A 211 44.24 -61.98 15.92
N ALA A 212 44.72 -61.95 17.16
CA ALA A 212 45.67 -61.03 17.73
C ALA A 212 47.00 -60.96 16.96
N THR A 213 47.31 -59.75 16.49
CA THR A 213 48.69 -59.25 16.41
C THR A 213 48.68 -57.86 17.04
N LYS A 214 49.57 -57.63 18.03
CA LYS A 214 49.77 -56.32 18.67
C LYS A 214 49.88 -55.24 17.58
N PRO A 215 49.11 -54.15 17.64
CA PRO A 215 49.27 -53.07 16.67
C PRO A 215 50.63 -52.43 16.91
N ILE A 216 51.47 -52.48 15.88
CA ILE A 216 52.57 -51.52 15.74
C ILE A 216 51.87 -50.17 15.59
N VAL A 217 51.91 -49.39 16.66
CA VAL A 217 51.39 -48.02 16.70
C VAL A 217 52.09 -47.24 15.58
N PRO A 218 51.36 -46.66 14.60
CA PRO A 218 51.99 -45.86 13.56
C PRO A 218 52.67 -44.67 14.23
N ARG A 219 53.94 -44.41 13.91
CA ARG A 219 54.52 -43.08 14.14
C ARG A 219 53.59 -42.08 13.46
N THR A 220 53.11 -41.10 14.21
CA THR A 220 52.32 -39.96 13.73
C THR A 220 53.05 -39.36 12.54
N ALA A 221 52.59 -39.65 11.32
CA ALA A 221 52.98 -38.88 10.17
C ALA A 221 52.33 -37.50 10.34
N ALA A 222 53.13 -36.44 10.34
CA ALA A 222 52.63 -35.07 10.42
C ALA A 222 51.52 -34.89 9.38
N LEU A 223 50.34 -34.48 9.84
CA LEU A 223 49.21 -34.24 8.95
C LEU A 223 49.56 -32.97 8.14
N PRO A 224 49.47 -32.98 6.80
CA PRO A 224 49.76 -31.79 6.03
C PRO A 224 48.79 -30.67 6.41
N VAL A 225 49.33 -29.53 6.84
CA VAL A 225 48.54 -28.31 7.10
C VAL A 225 47.83 -27.93 5.80
N PRO A 226 46.49 -27.85 5.75
CA PRO A 226 45.77 -27.43 4.55
C PRO A 226 46.23 -26.05 4.08
N GLU A 227 46.52 -25.89 2.78
CA GLU A 227 46.78 -24.58 2.18
C GLU A 227 45.55 -23.66 2.33
N GLU A 228 45.76 -22.35 2.51
CA GLU A 228 44.64 -21.38 2.57
C GLU A 228 44.01 -21.17 1.19
N ILE A 229 43.23 -22.15 0.74
CA ILE A 229 42.59 -22.20 -0.58
C ILE A 229 41.56 -21.08 -0.77
N TRP A 230 41.18 -20.35 0.28
CA TRP A 230 40.22 -19.23 0.25
C TRP A 230 40.86 -17.83 0.29
N LEU A 231 42.19 -17.70 0.44
CA LEU A 231 42.88 -16.41 0.42
C LEU A 231 43.71 -16.24 -0.85
N SER A 232 43.74 -15.02 -1.39
CA SER A 232 44.64 -14.63 -2.48
C SER A 232 45.57 -13.50 -2.03
N LYS A 233 46.84 -13.56 -2.46
CA LYS A 233 47.82 -12.46 -2.31
C LYS A 233 47.69 -11.41 -3.42
N GLU A 234 46.86 -11.66 -4.43
CA GLU A 234 46.64 -10.71 -5.53
C GLU A 234 45.88 -9.48 -5.04
N LYS A 235 46.35 -8.32 -5.50
CA LYS A 235 45.62 -7.06 -5.38
C LYS A 235 44.67 -6.92 -6.56
N THR A 236 43.38 -6.76 -6.29
CA THR A 236 42.35 -6.63 -7.33
C THR A 236 41.51 -5.39 -7.06
N ASP A 237 41.03 -4.75 -8.13
CA ASP A 237 40.19 -3.53 -8.04
C ASP A 237 38.70 -3.84 -8.33
N ASN A 238 38.40 -4.96 -9.02
CA ASN A 238 37.04 -5.26 -9.47
C ASN A 238 36.70 -6.76 -9.37
N ASP A 239 35.52 -7.04 -8.83
CA ASP A 239 34.91 -8.36 -8.88
C ASP A 239 33.72 -8.38 -9.87
N PRO A 240 33.83 -9.09 -11.00
CA PRO A 240 32.76 -9.13 -12.00
C PRO A 240 31.46 -9.74 -11.45
N VAL A 241 31.55 -10.63 -10.45
CA VAL A 241 30.35 -11.19 -9.80
C VAL A 241 29.63 -10.08 -9.02
N LEU A 242 30.38 -9.29 -8.25
CA LEU A 242 29.82 -8.14 -7.51
C LEU A 242 29.18 -7.13 -8.46
N LEU A 243 29.85 -6.76 -9.55
CA LEU A 243 29.33 -5.82 -10.54
C LEU A 243 28.00 -6.31 -11.16
N ASN A 244 27.89 -7.62 -11.42
CA ASN A 244 26.64 -8.22 -11.88
C ASN A 244 25.54 -8.16 -10.83
N LEU A 245 25.84 -8.45 -9.56
CA LEU A 245 24.86 -8.37 -8.46
C LEU A 245 24.37 -6.93 -8.26
N ILE A 246 25.28 -5.96 -8.30
CA ILE A 246 24.96 -4.53 -8.22
C ILE A 246 24.07 -4.13 -9.41
N SER A 247 24.44 -4.50 -10.63
CA SER A 247 23.67 -4.21 -11.85
C SER A 247 22.26 -4.81 -11.77
N TYR A 248 22.13 -6.02 -11.24
CA TYR A 248 20.85 -6.65 -11.01
C TYR A 248 20.02 -5.86 -9.97
N ALA A 249 20.63 -5.51 -8.84
CA ALA A 249 19.99 -4.74 -7.77
C ALA A 249 19.51 -3.35 -8.26
N MET A 250 20.20 -2.71 -9.21
CA MET A 250 19.77 -1.43 -9.80
C MET A 250 18.37 -1.47 -10.45
N ASN A 251 17.93 -2.66 -10.85
CA ASN A 251 16.65 -2.85 -11.53
C ASN A 251 15.58 -3.51 -10.66
N SER A 252 15.98 -4.31 -9.67
CA SER A 252 15.08 -5.18 -8.90
C SER A 252 14.97 -4.80 -7.42
N SER A 253 15.93 -4.05 -6.86
CA SER A 253 15.92 -3.73 -5.44
C SER A 253 14.67 -2.94 -5.03
N PRO A 254 13.90 -3.41 -4.03
CA PRO A 254 12.70 -2.70 -3.55
C PRO A 254 12.99 -1.26 -3.13
N ALA A 255 14.17 -0.99 -2.55
CA ALA A 255 14.55 0.36 -2.15
C ALA A 255 14.64 1.32 -3.35
N ILE A 256 15.23 0.87 -4.46
CA ILE A 256 15.35 1.66 -5.69
C ILE A 256 13.99 1.80 -6.37
N LEU A 257 13.17 0.75 -6.40
CA LEU A 257 11.83 0.81 -6.99
C LEU A 257 10.93 1.79 -6.23
N ARG A 258 10.96 1.78 -4.88
CA ARG A 258 10.26 2.79 -4.06
C ARG A 258 10.74 4.21 -4.35
N ALA A 259 12.05 4.40 -4.49
CA ALA A 259 12.62 5.71 -4.80
C ALA A 259 12.22 6.20 -6.21
N LYS A 260 12.22 5.31 -7.22
CA LYS A 260 11.70 5.60 -8.57
C LYS A 260 10.22 6.00 -8.55
N ALA A 261 9.39 5.27 -7.80
CA ALA A 261 7.97 5.61 -7.62
C ALA A 261 7.78 6.98 -6.94
N SER A 262 8.61 7.31 -5.94
CA SER A 262 8.61 8.63 -5.28
C SER A 262 8.95 9.78 -6.24
N VAL A 263 9.91 9.58 -7.15
CA VAL A 263 10.22 10.53 -8.23
C VAL A 263 9.04 10.71 -9.18
N ASN A 264 8.39 9.62 -9.59
CA ASN A 264 7.20 9.68 -10.45
C ASN A 264 6.04 10.41 -9.77
N ALA A 265 5.81 10.17 -8.47
CA ALA A 265 4.85 10.94 -7.68
C ALA A 265 5.22 12.43 -7.60
N GLY A 266 6.51 12.77 -7.58
CA GLY A 266 7.00 14.15 -7.67
C GLY A 266 6.64 14.81 -8.99
N ARG A 267 6.88 14.11 -10.11
CA ARG A 267 6.51 14.58 -11.46
C ARG A 267 5.01 14.86 -11.56
N ALA A 268 4.17 13.93 -11.09
CA ALA A 268 2.72 14.14 -11.03
C ALA A 268 2.34 15.32 -10.11
N GLY A 269 3.08 15.53 -9.02
CA GLY A 269 2.93 16.69 -8.14
C GLY A 269 3.21 18.03 -8.83
N ILE A 270 4.13 18.09 -9.80
CA ILE A 270 4.36 19.28 -10.63
C ILE A 270 3.13 19.56 -11.49
N ASP A 271 2.54 18.53 -12.10
CA ASP A 271 1.35 18.69 -12.94
C ASP A 271 0.13 19.11 -12.11
N ALA A 272 -0.03 18.56 -10.91
CA ALA A 272 -1.03 19.00 -9.95
C ALA A 272 -0.81 20.47 -9.50
N ALA A 273 0.43 20.91 -9.32
CA ALA A 273 0.71 22.31 -9.03
C ALA A 273 0.38 23.22 -10.24
N LYS A 274 0.69 22.77 -11.47
CA LYS A 274 0.37 23.49 -12.71
C LYS A 274 -1.13 23.56 -12.99
N SER A 275 -1.92 22.58 -12.55
CA SER A 275 -3.37 22.59 -12.78
C SER A 275 -4.06 23.79 -12.11
N SER A 276 -3.43 24.41 -11.10
CA SER A 276 -3.91 25.66 -10.48
C SER A 276 -3.98 26.86 -11.45
N TYR A 277 -3.34 26.77 -12.62
CA TYR A 277 -3.46 27.75 -13.69
C TYR A 277 -4.66 27.49 -14.61
N MET A 278 -5.26 26.30 -14.53
CA MET A 278 -6.40 25.94 -15.37
C MET A 278 -7.72 26.38 -14.72
N PRO A 279 -8.73 26.74 -15.53
CA PRO A 279 -10.09 26.92 -15.02
C PRO A 279 -10.61 25.59 -14.47
N THR A 280 -11.38 25.67 -13.40
CA THR A 280 -12.19 24.56 -12.90
C THR A 280 -13.59 24.68 -13.48
N ILE A 281 -14.12 23.59 -14.03
CA ILE A 281 -15.49 23.50 -14.54
C ILE A 281 -16.25 22.57 -13.60
N GLY A 282 -17.42 22.99 -13.14
CA GLY A 282 -18.25 22.22 -12.22
C GLY A 282 -19.73 22.30 -12.57
N LEU A 283 -20.44 21.24 -12.21
CA LEU A 283 -21.89 21.16 -12.25
C LEU A 283 -22.39 21.02 -10.80
N SER A 284 -23.33 21.86 -10.39
CA SER A 284 -23.97 21.75 -9.09
C SER A 284 -25.49 21.76 -9.26
N GLU A 285 -26.16 20.82 -8.61
CA GLU A 285 -27.62 20.75 -8.53
C GLU A 285 -28.04 21.12 -7.11
N ARG A 286 -29.02 22.02 -6.98
CA ARG A 286 -29.54 22.44 -5.68
C ARG A 286 -31.06 22.34 -5.68
N TYR A 287 -31.60 21.53 -4.78
CA TYR A 287 -33.01 21.55 -4.45
C TYR A 287 -33.22 22.38 -3.19
N MET A 288 -34.14 23.34 -3.25
CA MET A 288 -34.51 24.18 -2.13
C MET A 288 -36.03 24.23 -2.01
N VAL A 289 -36.53 24.22 -0.77
CA VAL A 289 -37.93 24.54 -0.46
C VAL A 289 -37.90 25.62 0.60
N SER A 290 -38.59 26.73 0.36
CA SER A 290 -38.62 27.85 1.29
C SER A 290 -39.96 28.56 1.28
N ASP A 291 -40.51 28.81 2.46
CA ASP A 291 -41.63 29.72 2.72
C ASP A 291 -41.17 31.08 3.26
N ASP A 292 -39.84 31.29 3.42
CA ASP A 292 -39.26 32.60 3.70
C ASP A 292 -39.59 33.55 2.54
N PRO A 293 -40.37 34.63 2.77
CA PRO A 293 -40.92 35.41 1.67
C PRO A 293 -39.87 35.95 0.67
N PRO A 294 -38.69 36.49 1.09
CA PRO A 294 -37.62 36.86 0.17
C PRO A 294 -37.09 35.70 -0.68
N SER A 295 -36.81 34.55 -0.07
CA SER A 295 -36.27 33.38 -0.77
C SER A 295 -37.29 32.77 -1.72
N ALA A 296 -38.53 32.57 -1.26
CA ALA A 296 -39.66 32.08 -2.04
C ALA A 296 -39.94 32.97 -3.25
N PHE A 297 -39.94 34.30 -3.04
CA PHE A 297 -40.12 35.28 -4.10
C PHE A 297 -38.99 35.24 -5.13
N MET A 298 -37.73 35.16 -4.70
CA MET A 298 -36.59 35.04 -5.61
C MET A 298 -36.64 33.77 -6.46
N SER A 299 -37.00 32.63 -5.87
CA SER A 299 -37.21 31.39 -6.63
C SER A 299 -38.32 31.54 -7.66
N ILE A 300 -39.46 32.14 -7.31
CA ILE A 300 -40.54 32.42 -8.28
C ILE A 300 -40.06 33.32 -9.43
N LEU A 301 -39.28 34.36 -9.13
CA LEU A 301 -38.69 35.24 -10.15
C LEU A 301 -37.74 34.48 -11.08
N GLN A 302 -36.83 33.69 -10.52
CA GLN A 302 -35.85 32.90 -11.26
C GLN A 302 -36.50 31.81 -12.11
N GLN A 303 -37.62 31.24 -11.62
CA GLN A 303 -38.50 30.34 -12.38
C GLN A 303 -39.33 31.06 -13.45
N GLY A 304 -39.35 32.39 -13.47
CA GLY A 304 -40.12 33.19 -14.44
C GLY A 304 -41.63 33.13 -14.22
N ARG A 305 -42.08 32.89 -12.98
CA ARG A 305 -43.50 32.68 -12.60
C ARG A 305 -44.16 33.91 -11.97
N LEU A 306 -43.59 35.10 -12.18
CA LEU A 306 -44.14 36.33 -11.63
C LEU A 306 -45.52 36.64 -12.26
N THR A 307 -46.57 36.62 -11.45
CA THR A 307 -47.93 36.98 -11.84
C THR A 307 -48.48 38.10 -10.94
N PRO A 308 -49.48 38.89 -11.38
CA PRO A 308 -50.09 39.93 -10.56
C PRO A 308 -50.64 39.42 -9.22
N GLN A 309 -51.14 38.17 -9.19
CA GLN A 309 -51.62 37.52 -7.97
C GLN A 309 -50.46 37.21 -7.00
N VAL A 310 -49.35 36.66 -7.50
CA VAL A 310 -48.15 36.38 -6.70
C VAL A 310 -47.51 37.66 -6.18
N GLN A 311 -47.53 38.73 -6.99
CA GLN A 311 -47.06 40.05 -6.59
C GLN A 311 -47.90 40.64 -5.44
N ALA A 312 -49.20 40.36 -5.39
CA ALA A 312 -50.05 40.78 -4.28
C ALA A 312 -49.84 39.95 -2.99
N SER A 313 -49.23 38.76 -3.07
CA SER A 313 -49.00 37.85 -1.94
C SER A 313 -47.53 37.76 -1.50
N MET A 314 -46.68 38.71 -1.89
CA MET A 314 -45.22 38.68 -1.64
C MET A 314 -44.79 38.51 -0.18
N ASN A 315 -45.62 38.93 0.78
CA ASN A 315 -45.33 38.81 2.21
C ASN A 315 -46.04 37.61 2.89
N ASN A 316 -46.80 36.83 2.13
CA ASN A 316 -47.55 35.66 2.62
C ASN A 316 -47.59 34.59 1.52
N THR A 317 -46.40 34.15 1.13
CA THR A 317 -46.18 33.17 0.06
C THR A 317 -46.23 31.76 0.65
N GLU A 318 -46.90 30.83 -0.02
CA GLU A 318 -46.77 29.41 0.31
C GLU A 318 -45.33 28.93 0.05
N ALA A 319 -44.92 27.80 0.64
CA ALA A 319 -43.61 27.21 0.42
C ALA A 319 -43.37 26.97 -1.08
N VAL A 320 -42.29 27.55 -1.59
CA VAL A 320 -41.87 27.43 -3.00
C VAL A 320 -40.76 26.41 -3.09
N GLU A 321 -40.93 25.45 -3.99
CA GLU A 321 -39.88 24.52 -4.38
C GLU A 321 -39.07 25.10 -5.55
N ASP A 322 -37.74 24.91 -5.53
CA ASP A 322 -36.82 25.37 -6.55
C ASP A 322 -35.73 24.33 -6.81
N TRP A 323 -35.66 23.87 -8.06
CA TRP A 323 -34.53 23.09 -8.58
C TRP A 323 -33.63 24.03 -9.36
N ALA A 324 -32.38 24.16 -8.92
CA ALA A 324 -31.39 25.02 -9.51
C ALA A 324 -30.18 24.22 -10.01
N THR A 325 -30.09 24.05 -11.33
CA THR A 325 -28.95 23.47 -12.01
C THR A 325 -27.96 24.57 -12.35
N ARG A 326 -26.70 24.45 -11.93
CA ARG A 326 -25.64 25.43 -12.21
C ARG A 326 -24.45 24.75 -12.87
N LEU A 327 -24.11 25.20 -14.08
CA LEU A 327 -22.84 24.89 -14.73
C LEU A 327 -21.94 26.11 -14.58
N TYR A 328 -20.80 25.96 -13.91
CA TYR A 328 -19.88 27.05 -13.65
C TYR A 328 -18.46 26.73 -14.12
N ALA A 329 -17.75 27.78 -14.53
CA ALA A 329 -16.32 27.77 -14.76
C ALA A 329 -15.69 28.89 -13.93
N LYS A 330 -14.67 28.59 -13.13
CA LYS A 330 -13.93 29.58 -12.35
C LYS A 330 -12.42 29.43 -12.51
N ALA A 331 -11.71 30.54 -12.60
CA ALA A 331 -10.27 30.58 -12.73
C ALA A 331 -9.69 31.73 -11.88
N LEU A 332 -8.59 31.44 -11.19
CA LEU A 332 -7.79 32.48 -10.56
C LEU A 332 -6.98 33.19 -11.65
N LEU A 333 -7.15 34.50 -11.81
CA LEU A 333 -6.49 35.29 -12.84
C LEU A 333 -5.17 35.86 -12.31
N LEU A 334 -5.17 36.38 -11.09
CA LEU A 334 -4.01 36.98 -10.44
C LEU A 334 -3.94 36.62 -8.96
N ASP A 335 -2.74 36.29 -8.49
CA ASP A 335 -2.47 35.82 -7.13
C ASP A 335 -1.07 36.22 -6.62
N PHE A 336 -0.44 37.19 -7.30
CA PHE A 336 0.90 37.73 -7.00
C PHE A 336 1.98 36.67 -6.68
N GLY A 337 1.98 35.58 -7.44
CA GLY A 337 3.06 34.59 -7.41
C GLY A 337 2.85 33.43 -6.45
N GLN A 338 1.65 33.25 -5.87
CA GLN A 338 1.34 32.05 -5.09
C GLN A 338 1.48 30.78 -5.94
N ARG A 339 0.80 30.69 -7.10
CA ARG A 339 0.87 29.50 -7.97
C ARG A 339 2.26 29.28 -8.56
N SER A 340 2.97 30.34 -8.93
CA SER A 340 4.33 30.19 -9.45
C SER A 340 5.29 29.70 -8.37
N GLY A 341 5.13 30.17 -7.13
CA GLY A 341 5.82 29.66 -5.95
C GLY A 341 5.51 28.19 -5.69
N GLN A 342 4.24 27.78 -5.76
CA GLN A 342 3.83 26.37 -5.60
C GLN A 342 4.45 25.47 -6.69
N VAL A 343 4.47 25.92 -7.95
CA VAL A 343 5.13 25.18 -9.04
C VAL A 343 6.64 25.10 -8.82
N SER A 344 7.30 26.21 -8.44
CA SER A 344 8.73 26.21 -8.10
C SER A 344 9.03 25.23 -6.96
N ALA A 345 8.21 25.22 -5.91
CA ALA A 345 8.35 24.29 -4.78
C ALA A 345 8.20 22.82 -5.25
N ALA A 346 7.16 22.51 -6.03
CA ALA A 346 6.96 21.15 -6.57
C ALA A 346 8.13 20.68 -7.46
N VAL A 347 8.73 21.59 -8.24
CA VAL A 347 9.91 21.31 -9.07
C VAL A 347 11.15 21.04 -8.21
N ALA A 348 11.44 21.91 -7.24
CA ALA A 348 12.58 21.75 -6.32
C ALA A 348 12.46 20.44 -5.52
N GLU A 349 11.27 20.13 -5.01
CA GLU A 349 10.99 18.87 -4.32
C GLU A 349 11.19 17.63 -5.23
N THR A 350 10.81 17.73 -6.51
CA THR A 350 11.04 16.63 -7.47
C THR A 350 12.53 16.44 -7.77
N LYS A 351 13.30 17.52 -7.93
CA LYS A 351 14.76 17.46 -8.07
C LYS A 351 15.41 16.87 -6.82
N ARG A 352 14.96 17.24 -5.62
CA ARG A 352 15.40 16.64 -4.35
C ARG A 352 15.19 15.12 -4.35
N ARG A 353 14.00 14.65 -4.76
CA ARG A 353 13.71 13.21 -4.87
C ARG A 353 14.60 12.49 -5.89
N GLN A 354 14.96 13.16 -6.99
CA GLN A 354 15.91 12.61 -7.98
C GLN A 354 17.31 12.46 -7.38
N SER A 355 17.82 13.47 -6.68
CA SER A 355 19.10 13.38 -5.98
C SER A 355 19.09 12.33 -4.87
N MET A 356 17.98 12.20 -4.13
CA MET A 356 17.80 11.13 -3.15
C MET A 356 17.78 9.74 -3.80
N LEU A 357 17.17 9.56 -4.98
CA LEU A 357 17.25 8.31 -5.74
C LEU A 357 18.72 7.96 -6.06
N SER A 358 19.51 8.95 -6.48
CA SER A 358 20.94 8.76 -6.74
C SER A 358 21.74 8.39 -5.47
N ALA A 359 21.37 8.92 -4.29
CA ALA A 359 21.96 8.49 -3.02
C ALA A 359 21.56 7.05 -2.66
N ILE A 360 20.27 6.72 -2.79
CA ILE A 360 19.73 5.37 -2.50
C ILE A 360 20.36 4.32 -3.41
N LYS A 361 20.60 4.62 -4.69
CA LYS A 361 21.36 3.72 -5.59
C LYS A 361 22.75 3.38 -5.03
N ARG A 362 23.47 4.38 -4.51
CA ARG A 362 24.80 4.18 -3.91
C ARG A 362 24.73 3.38 -2.63
N ASP A 363 23.76 3.65 -1.76
CA ASP A 363 23.55 2.86 -0.55
C ASP A 363 23.21 1.40 -0.86
N VAL A 364 22.37 1.15 -1.87
CA VAL A 364 22.08 -0.23 -2.32
C VAL A 364 23.33 -0.90 -2.88
N ALA A 365 24.13 -0.21 -3.70
CA ALA A 365 25.38 -0.75 -4.22
C ALA A 365 26.36 -1.15 -3.11
N PHE A 366 26.53 -0.27 -2.12
CA PHE A 366 27.34 -0.55 -0.94
C PHE A 366 26.79 -1.73 -0.12
N ASN A 367 25.49 -1.77 0.13
CA ASN A 367 24.88 -2.86 0.89
C ASN A 367 25.00 -4.21 0.16
N VAL A 368 24.94 -4.22 -1.18
CA VAL A 368 25.23 -5.42 -1.98
C VAL A 368 26.69 -5.83 -1.84
N ALA A 369 27.64 -4.88 -1.90
CA ALA A 369 29.06 -5.16 -1.70
C ALA A 369 29.35 -5.70 -0.29
N ASP A 370 28.79 -5.07 0.74
CA ASP A 370 28.90 -5.51 2.13
C ASP A 370 28.40 -6.95 2.33
N ALA A 371 27.15 -7.22 1.91
CA ALA A 371 26.57 -8.55 2.01
C ALA A 371 27.32 -9.59 1.14
N TYR A 372 27.83 -9.20 -0.02
CA TYR A 372 28.64 -10.07 -0.88
C TYR A 372 29.94 -10.49 -0.19
N TYR A 373 30.75 -9.55 0.30
CA TYR A 373 32.01 -9.89 0.95
C TYR A 373 31.81 -10.64 2.27
N ARG A 374 30.77 -10.30 3.05
CA ARG A 374 30.37 -11.10 4.22
C ARG A 374 29.92 -12.52 3.83
N SER A 375 29.32 -12.71 2.66
CA SER A 375 28.92 -14.05 2.19
C SER A 375 30.14 -14.91 1.84
N LEU A 376 31.17 -14.30 1.23
CA LEU A 376 32.43 -14.98 0.93
C LEU A 376 33.18 -15.34 2.21
N GLU A 377 33.21 -14.44 3.20
CA GLU A 377 33.75 -14.73 4.54
C GLU A 377 33.00 -15.90 5.19
N ALA A 378 31.67 -15.88 5.19
CA ALA A 378 30.90 -16.95 5.83
C ALA A 378 31.12 -18.31 5.14
N ASP A 379 31.20 -18.34 3.80
CA ASP A 379 31.50 -19.56 3.05
C ASP A 379 32.92 -20.09 3.31
N ALA A 380 33.92 -19.20 3.40
CA ALA A 380 35.28 -19.57 3.76
C ALA A 380 35.37 -20.07 5.22
N ALA A 381 34.63 -19.46 6.15
CA ALA A 381 34.55 -19.93 7.53
C ALA A 381 33.92 -21.34 7.63
N VAL A 382 32.88 -21.63 6.83
CA VAL A 382 32.30 -22.99 6.76
C VAL A 382 33.34 -24.01 6.31
N GLN A 383 34.14 -23.67 5.28
CA GLN A 383 35.21 -24.55 4.78
C GLN A 383 36.26 -24.79 5.87
N LEU A 384 36.79 -23.72 6.48
CA LEU A 384 37.78 -23.80 7.56
C LEU A 384 37.29 -24.65 8.73
N TRP A 385 36.07 -24.43 9.23
CA TRP A 385 35.53 -25.23 10.33
C TRP A 385 35.26 -26.68 9.94
N SER A 386 34.94 -26.96 8.67
CA SER A 386 34.81 -28.35 8.20
C SER A 386 36.16 -29.09 8.22
N GLU A 387 37.24 -28.39 7.87
CA GLU A 387 38.61 -28.92 7.93
C GLU A 387 39.05 -29.12 9.37
N THR A 388 38.77 -28.17 10.26
CA THR A 388 39.03 -28.30 11.70
C THR A 388 38.28 -29.50 12.28
N VAL A 389 37.00 -29.73 11.93
CA VAL A 389 36.28 -30.94 12.38
C VAL A 389 36.99 -32.21 11.91
N ARG A 390 37.39 -32.30 10.64
CA ARG A 390 38.11 -33.47 10.10
C ARG A 390 39.46 -33.70 10.80
N LEU A 391 40.17 -32.62 11.12
CA LEU A 391 41.43 -32.67 11.88
C LEU A 391 41.20 -33.26 13.29
N PHE A 392 40.23 -32.73 14.03
CA PHE A 392 39.89 -33.23 15.37
C PHE A 392 39.32 -34.66 15.36
N GLU A 393 38.62 -35.07 14.31
CA GLU A 393 38.21 -36.48 14.13
C GLU A 393 39.41 -37.41 13.97
N THR A 394 40.44 -36.95 13.26
CA THR A 394 41.71 -37.69 13.10
C THR A 394 42.45 -37.80 14.44
N HIS A 395 42.60 -36.67 15.17
CA HIS A 395 43.19 -36.68 16.51
C HIS A 395 42.45 -37.58 17.48
N ARG A 396 41.11 -37.59 17.43
CA ARG A 396 40.29 -38.47 18.26
C ARG A 396 40.55 -39.94 17.95
N SER A 397 40.63 -40.30 16.66
CA SER A 397 40.92 -41.67 16.24
C SER A 397 42.28 -42.14 16.77
N ILE A 398 43.30 -41.28 16.68
CA ILE A 398 44.65 -41.56 17.17
C ILE A 398 44.64 -41.69 18.70
N ALA A 399 44.11 -40.69 19.41
CA ALA A 399 44.06 -40.67 20.88
C ALA A 399 43.29 -41.87 21.44
N LYS A 400 42.18 -42.27 20.80
CA LYS A 400 41.39 -43.44 21.20
C LYS A 400 42.19 -44.74 21.06
N ALA A 401 42.88 -44.95 19.94
CA ALA A 401 43.72 -46.12 19.73
C ALA A 401 44.86 -46.20 20.78
N HIS A 402 45.48 -45.06 21.09
CA HIS A 402 46.52 -44.99 22.11
C HIS A 402 46.01 -45.24 23.53
N TYR A 403 44.81 -44.75 23.87
CA TYR A 403 44.15 -45.00 25.15
C TYR A 403 43.77 -46.48 25.33
N GLU A 404 43.19 -47.10 24.30
CA GLU A 404 42.84 -48.53 24.31
C GLU A 404 44.08 -49.44 24.43
N ALA A 405 45.21 -48.99 23.87
CA ALA A 405 46.51 -49.64 24.04
C ALA A 405 47.18 -49.36 25.40
N GLY A 406 46.59 -48.51 26.25
CA GLY A 406 47.13 -48.11 27.56
C GLY A 406 48.34 -47.17 27.49
N THR A 407 48.58 -46.51 26.35
CA THR A 407 49.76 -45.66 26.11
C THR A 407 49.53 -44.16 26.34
N VAL A 408 48.27 -43.74 26.48
CA VAL A 408 47.84 -42.34 26.72
C VAL A 408 46.75 -42.31 27.80
N LEU A 409 46.63 -41.20 28.53
CA LEU A 409 45.67 -41.03 29.64
C LEU A 409 44.24 -40.80 29.12
N LEU A 410 43.23 -41.16 29.93
CA LEU A 410 41.83 -40.82 29.62
C LEU A 410 41.61 -39.31 29.52
N SER A 411 42.32 -38.50 30.32
CA SER A 411 42.26 -37.04 30.27
C SER A 411 42.62 -36.46 28.91
N ASP A 412 43.56 -37.11 28.22
CA ASP A 412 44.06 -36.67 26.93
C ASP A 412 43.04 -36.96 25.83
N LEU A 413 42.42 -38.16 25.86
CA LEU A 413 41.30 -38.51 24.99
C LEU A 413 40.12 -37.56 25.20
N LEU A 414 39.72 -37.30 26.45
CA LEU A 414 38.62 -36.39 26.76
C LEU A 414 38.89 -34.96 26.29
N SER A 415 40.14 -34.49 26.37
CA SER A 415 40.52 -33.16 25.89
C SER A 415 40.33 -33.03 24.37
N VAL A 416 40.66 -34.08 23.61
CA VAL A 416 40.43 -34.13 22.16
C VAL A 416 38.92 -34.22 21.85
N GLU A 417 38.15 -34.97 22.65
CA GLU A 417 36.69 -35.05 22.47
C GLU A 417 35.99 -33.70 22.73
N VAL A 418 36.45 -32.93 23.73
CA VAL A 418 35.98 -31.55 23.96
C VAL A 418 36.30 -30.66 22.75
N GLY A 419 37.55 -30.69 22.26
CA GLY A 419 37.94 -29.91 21.08
C GLY A 419 37.13 -30.27 19.81
N LEU A 420 36.82 -31.56 19.62
CA LEU A 420 35.95 -32.01 18.52
C LEU A 420 34.52 -31.49 18.69
N ALA A 421 33.97 -31.50 19.90
CA ALA A 421 32.65 -30.95 20.18
C ALA A 421 32.59 -29.45 19.87
N ASP A 422 33.61 -28.69 20.28
CA ASP A 422 33.74 -27.26 19.98
C ASP A 422 33.85 -26.98 18.48
N ALA A 423 34.71 -27.73 17.76
CA ALA A 423 34.84 -27.62 16.31
C ALA A 423 33.52 -27.89 15.59
N ARG A 424 32.76 -28.92 16.01
CA ARG A 424 31.44 -29.24 15.46
C ARG A 424 30.42 -28.14 15.74
N ALA A 425 30.41 -27.58 16.96
CA ALA A 425 29.53 -26.47 17.31
C ALA A 425 29.81 -25.23 16.44
N ASN A 426 31.09 -24.90 16.24
CA ASN A 426 31.48 -23.78 15.38
C ASN A 426 31.18 -24.03 13.89
N TYR A 427 31.33 -25.26 13.40
CA TYR A 427 30.92 -25.63 12.04
C TYR A 427 29.42 -25.45 11.80
N VAL A 428 28.58 -25.89 12.74
CA VAL A 428 27.12 -25.71 12.66
C VAL A 428 26.77 -24.21 12.68
N ARG A 429 27.42 -23.42 13.53
CA ARG A 429 27.24 -21.96 13.57
C ARG A 429 27.61 -21.31 12.24
N ALA A 430 28.79 -21.62 11.71
CA ALA A 430 29.25 -21.08 10.43
C ALA A 430 28.30 -21.42 9.28
N LYS A 431 27.74 -22.64 9.23
CA LYS A 431 26.73 -23.01 8.23
C LYS A 431 25.46 -22.17 8.33
N ASN A 432 25.00 -21.92 9.56
CA ASN A 432 23.83 -21.10 9.79
C ASN A 432 24.09 -19.63 9.40
N ASP A 433 25.23 -19.08 9.80
CA ASP A 433 25.63 -17.70 9.47
C ASP A 433 25.75 -17.49 7.96
N ALA A 434 26.36 -18.45 7.24
CA ALA A 434 26.43 -18.43 5.78
C ALA A 434 25.03 -18.48 5.12
N ALA A 435 24.10 -19.24 5.68
CA ALA A 435 22.73 -19.27 5.19
C ALA A 435 22.01 -17.92 5.41
N ILE A 436 22.19 -17.30 6.59
CA ILE A 436 21.59 -15.99 6.91
C ILE A 436 22.12 -14.89 5.98
N VAL A 437 23.44 -14.79 5.81
CA VAL A 437 24.03 -13.74 4.95
C VAL A 437 23.58 -13.89 3.50
N LYS A 438 23.41 -15.12 3.00
CA LYS A 438 22.84 -15.37 1.66
C LYS A 438 21.37 -14.93 1.55
N LEU A 439 20.58 -15.03 2.63
CA LEU A 439 19.21 -14.51 2.68
C LEU A 439 19.21 -12.97 2.73
N GLU A 440 20.12 -12.35 3.48
CA GLU A 440 20.30 -10.89 3.51
C GLU A 440 20.62 -10.36 2.10
N LEU A 441 21.58 -10.97 1.42
CA LEU A 441 21.97 -10.62 0.05
C LEU A 441 20.77 -10.73 -0.91
N LYS A 442 19.99 -11.81 -0.83
CA LYS A 442 18.75 -11.99 -1.62
C LYS A 442 17.75 -10.85 -1.36
N SER A 443 17.56 -10.48 -0.10
CA SER A 443 16.63 -9.42 0.31
C SER A 443 17.05 -8.05 -0.22
N ILE A 444 18.35 -7.73 -0.21
CA ILE A 444 18.87 -6.44 -0.70
C ILE A 444 18.71 -6.33 -2.22
N ILE A 445 19.07 -7.39 -2.93
CA ILE A 445 18.98 -7.46 -4.38
C ILE A 445 17.52 -7.47 -4.84
N GLY A 446 16.61 -8.11 -4.09
CA GLY A 446 15.19 -8.23 -4.45
C GLY A 446 14.88 -9.46 -5.30
N ILE A 447 15.57 -10.58 -5.05
CA ILE A 447 15.38 -11.85 -5.77
C ILE A 447 15.00 -13.01 -4.86
N ASN A 448 14.14 -13.88 -5.40
CA ASN A 448 13.70 -15.09 -4.72
C ASN A 448 14.78 -16.19 -4.69
N SER A 449 15.78 -16.13 -5.58
CA SER A 449 16.92 -17.06 -5.58
C SER A 449 18.17 -16.41 -6.16
N VAL A 450 19.25 -16.41 -5.37
CA VAL A 450 20.64 -16.28 -5.85
C VAL A 450 21.14 -17.71 -6.01
N SER A 451 21.27 -18.19 -7.25
CA SER A 451 21.93 -19.47 -7.54
C SER A 451 23.29 -19.16 -8.17
N GLY A 452 24.34 -19.87 -7.76
CA GLY A 452 25.64 -19.80 -8.44
C GLY A 452 26.63 -18.74 -7.95
N LEU A 453 26.57 -18.31 -6.68
CA LEU A 453 27.76 -17.70 -6.06
C LEU A 453 28.74 -18.84 -5.78
N GLU A 454 29.64 -19.10 -6.72
CA GLU A 454 30.73 -20.02 -6.46
C GLU A 454 31.70 -19.39 -5.44
N PRO A 455 32.20 -20.18 -4.46
CA PRO A 455 33.19 -19.70 -3.52
C PRO A 455 34.42 -19.16 -4.27
N LYS A 456 34.69 -17.87 -4.11
CA LYS A 456 35.86 -17.21 -4.69
C LYS A 456 36.86 -16.89 -3.58
N ARG A 457 38.15 -16.96 -3.90
CA ARG A 457 39.22 -16.55 -2.97
C ARG A 457 39.13 -15.06 -2.68
N LEU A 458 39.20 -14.68 -1.40
CA LEU A 458 39.29 -13.29 -1.00
C LEU A 458 40.70 -12.75 -1.25
N GLY A 459 40.81 -11.82 -2.20
CA GLY A 459 42.04 -11.06 -2.46
C GLY A 459 42.19 -9.83 -1.57
N ILE A 460 43.15 -8.98 -1.91
CA ILE A 460 43.40 -7.69 -1.23
C ILE A 460 42.83 -6.57 -2.09
N PRO A 461 42.04 -5.63 -1.54
CA PRO A 461 41.52 -4.52 -2.33
C PRO A 461 42.63 -3.55 -2.75
N LEU A 462 42.55 -3.03 -3.98
CA LEU A 462 43.40 -1.94 -4.44
C LEU A 462 42.86 -0.60 -3.91
N TYR A 463 43.68 0.14 -3.17
CA TYR A 463 43.32 1.47 -2.67
C TYR A 463 44.53 2.41 -2.69
N GLN A 464 44.44 3.49 -3.45
CA GLN A 464 45.55 4.46 -3.66
C GLN A 464 45.14 5.93 -3.45
N LYS A 465 43.90 6.19 -3.04
CA LYS A 465 43.37 7.56 -2.89
C LYS A 465 43.88 8.20 -1.60
N ASN A 466 44.33 9.45 -1.67
CA ASN A 466 44.65 10.24 -0.48
C ASN A 466 43.39 10.85 0.17
N GLU A 467 43.54 11.40 1.38
CA GLU A 467 42.43 11.98 2.15
C GLU A 467 41.75 13.14 1.40
N GLU A 468 42.53 14.01 0.75
CA GLU A 468 42.05 15.18 0.03
C GLU A 468 41.23 14.80 -1.20
N GLU A 469 41.65 13.78 -1.95
CA GLU A 469 40.90 13.22 -3.08
C GLU A 469 39.54 12.67 -2.65
N VAL A 470 39.48 11.95 -1.52
CA VAL A 470 38.22 11.40 -0.99
C VAL A 470 37.30 12.54 -0.54
N LEU A 471 37.84 13.52 0.19
CA LEU A 471 37.09 14.69 0.66
C LEU A 471 36.53 15.50 -0.50
N ASN A 472 37.36 15.86 -1.49
CA ASN A 472 36.94 16.62 -2.66
C ASN A 472 35.87 15.88 -3.48
N ALA A 473 36.01 14.56 -3.62
CA ALA A 473 35.01 13.75 -4.30
C ALA A 473 33.67 13.74 -3.55
N ALA A 474 33.70 13.66 -2.21
CA ALA A 474 32.52 13.70 -1.35
C ALA A 474 31.83 15.08 -1.29
N LEU A 475 32.55 16.18 -1.48
CA LEU A 475 31.97 17.53 -1.34
C LEU A 475 31.48 18.15 -2.65
N ASN A 476 32.12 17.84 -3.78
CA ASN A 476 31.85 18.58 -5.02
C ASN A 476 30.55 18.18 -5.74
N SER A 477 30.08 16.95 -5.58
CA SER A 477 28.94 16.45 -6.37
C SER A 477 28.05 15.45 -5.64
N HIS A 478 28.18 15.32 -4.32
CA HIS A 478 27.46 14.28 -3.59
C HIS A 478 25.94 14.52 -3.63
N PRO A 479 25.13 13.50 -3.98
CA PRO A 479 23.70 13.69 -4.18
C PRO A 479 22.96 14.20 -2.95
N LEU A 480 23.43 13.90 -1.74
CA LEU A 480 22.82 14.44 -0.51
C LEU A 480 23.00 15.95 -0.38
N ILE A 481 24.13 16.52 -0.84
CA ILE A 481 24.34 17.97 -0.86
C ILE A 481 23.38 18.61 -1.87
N VAL A 482 23.25 18.01 -3.06
CA VAL A 482 22.29 18.47 -4.09
C VAL A 482 20.85 18.36 -3.60
N ALA A 483 20.50 17.28 -2.88
CA ALA A 483 19.19 17.13 -2.28
C ALA A 483 18.92 18.22 -1.22
N ALA A 484 19.89 18.51 -0.36
CA ALA A 484 19.78 19.57 0.64
C ALA A 484 19.65 20.97 0.01
N LEU A 485 20.38 21.25 -1.07
CA LEU A 485 20.23 22.48 -1.86
C LEU A 485 18.81 22.62 -2.44
N ASN A 486 18.24 21.55 -3.00
CA ASN A 486 16.87 21.59 -3.52
C ASN A 486 15.82 21.67 -2.40
N ALA A 487 16.11 21.19 -1.18
CA ALA A 487 15.26 21.39 0.00
C ALA A 487 15.27 22.86 0.46
N GLU A 488 16.42 23.53 0.35
CA GLU A 488 16.54 24.97 0.56
C GLU A 488 15.72 25.75 -0.49
N GLU A 489 15.87 25.42 -1.78
CA GLU A 489 15.10 26.03 -2.88
C GLU A 489 13.59 25.84 -2.72
N PHE A 490 13.15 24.66 -2.27
CA PHE A 490 11.75 24.38 -1.90
C PHE A 490 11.26 25.36 -0.82
N SER A 491 12.04 25.52 0.25
CA SER A 491 11.67 26.39 1.38
C SER A 491 11.65 27.88 0.98
N GLN A 492 12.56 28.31 0.12
CA GLN A 492 12.55 29.66 -0.47
C GLN A 492 11.32 29.89 -1.35
N ALA A 493 10.91 28.89 -2.14
CA ALA A 493 9.68 28.97 -2.93
C ALA A 493 8.44 29.06 -2.02
N MET A 494 8.39 28.30 -0.93
CA MET A 494 7.30 28.36 0.05
C MET A 494 7.24 29.70 0.82
N GLU A 495 8.38 30.36 1.08
CA GLU A 495 8.36 31.75 1.60
C GLU A 495 7.70 32.72 0.62
N ARG A 496 7.97 32.59 -0.69
CA ARG A 496 7.29 33.40 -1.72
C ARG A 496 5.78 33.12 -1.75
N VAL A 497 5.36 31.86 -1.61
CA VAL A 497 3.94 31.50 -1.47
C VAL A 497 3.32 32.19 -0.25
N ALA A 498 3.99 32.15 0.90
CA ALA A 498 3.50 32.78 2.12
C ALA A 498 3.36 34.31 1.95
N VAL A 499 4.28 34.97 1.24
CA VAL A 499 4.17 36.38 0.88
C VAL A 499 2.96 36.62 -0.02
N GLY A 500 2.82 35.84 -1.11
CA GLY A 500 1.71 35.96 -2.05
C GLY A 500 0.34 35.75 -1.39
N SER A 501 0.23 34.87 -0.39
CA SER A 501 -1.01 34.59 0.36
C SER A 501 -1.58 35.80 1.11
N SER A 502 -0.78 36.84 1.29
CA SER A 502 -1.17 38.09 1.95
C SER A 502 -1.50 39.23 0.99
N LEU A 503 -1.43 38.97 -0.32
CA LEU A 503 -1.71 39.94 -1.38
C LEU A 503 -3.09 39.71 -1.98
N PRO A 504 -3.69 40.73 -2.62
CA PRO A 504 -5.00 40.59 -3.25
C PRO A 504 -5.05 39.47 -4.29
N THR A 505 -6.22 38.87 -4.48
CA THR A 505 -6.45 37.91 -5.56
C THR A 505 -7.53 38.39 -6.50
N VAL A 506 -7.39 38.06 -7.78
CA VAL A 506 -8.41 38.34 -8.80
C VAL A 506 -8.84 37.02 -9.41
N ALA A 507 -10.12 36.70 -9.35
CA ALA A 507 -10.70 35.51 -9.96
C ALA A 507 -11.79 35.89 -10.96
N GLY A 508 -11.90 35.11 -12.03
CA GLY A 508 -13.02 35.17 -12.97
C GLY A 508 -13.93 33.98 -12.73
N GLU A 509 -15.24 34.21 -12.70
CA GLU A 509 -16.25 33.16 -12.65
C GLU A 509 -17.32 33.44 -13.70
N VAL A 510 -17.67 32.40 -14.45
CA VAL A 510 -18.82 32.41 -15.36
C VAL A 510 -19.71 31.24 -15.00
N PHE A 511 -20.99 31.48 -14.81
CA PHE A 511 -21.95 30.41 -14.54
C PHE A 511 -23.26 30.63 -15.27
N GLY A 512 -23.80 29.53 -15.79
CA GLY A 512 -25.17 29.44 -16.23
C GLY A 512 -25.99 28.77 -15.14
N GLU A 513 -27.15 29.34 -14.83
CA GLU A 513 -28.11 28.77 -13.89
C GLU A 513 -29.45 28.54 -14.56
N TRP A 514 -30.08 27.42 -14.20
CA TRP A 514 -31.41 27.08 -14.64
C TRP A 514 -32.32 26.72 -13.47
N HIS A 515 -33.52 27.28 -13.48
CA HIS A 515 -34.50 27.12 -12.41
C HIS A 515 -35.78 26.48 -12.93
N GLY A 516 -36.34 25.55 -12.15
CA GLY A 516 -37.56 24.82 -12.49
C GLY A 516 -38.45 24.51 -11.29
N GLU A 517 -39.76 24.41 -11.54
CA GLU A 517 -40.78 23.98 -10.57
C GLU A 517 -41.05 22.47 -10.61
N ASP A 518 -40.71 21.83 -11.73
CA ASP A 518 -40.96 20.41 -11.99
C ASP A 518 -39.77 19.52 -11.56
N GLU A 519 -40.02 18.21 -11.41
CA GLU A 519 -39.00 17.25 -11.01
C GLU A 519 -37.88 17.15 -12.04
N GLY A 520 -36.64 17.39 -11.60
CA GLY A 520 -35.43 17.08 -12.37
C GLY A 520 -34.55 18.29 -12.64
N VAL A 521 -33.56 18.11 -13.51
CA VAL A 521 -32.63 19.16 -13.95
C VAL A 521 -33.46 20.21 -14.69
N GLY A 522 -33.69 21.36 -14.04
CA GLY A 522 -34.42 22.46 -14.66
C GLY A 522 -33.63 22.94 -15.87
N PHE A 523 -34.23 22.93 -17.07
CA PHE A 523 -33.61 23.52 -18.27
C PHE A 523 -34.46 24.64 -18.89
N ASP A 524 -35.58 24.97 -18.24
CA ASP A 524 -36.64 25.79 -18.83
C ASP A 524 -36.26 27.27 -18.91
N ARG A 525 -35.50 27.77 -17.94
CA ARG A 525 -35.11 29.18 -17.83
C ARG A 525 -33.63 29.32 -17.59
N ARG A 526 -32.92 29.92 -18.54
CA ARG A 526 -31.47 30.13 -18.48
C ARG A 526 -31.15 31.54 -18.03
N SER A 527 -30.36 31.67 -16.96
CA SER A 527 -29.59 32.88 -16.67
C SER A 527 -28.10 32.60 -16.93
N VAL A 528 -27.34 33.64 -17.29
CA VAL A 528 -25.89 33.57 -17.41
C VAL A 528 -25.31 34.76 -16.67
N THR A 529 -24.36 34.49 -15.78
CA THR A 529 -23.64 35.50 -15.02
C THR A 529 -22.15 35.35 -15.29
N ALA A 530 -21.48 36.48 -15.50
CA ALA A 530 -20.03 36.57 -15.52
C ALA A 530 -19.60 37.58 -14.46
N ALA A 531 -18.64 37.20 -13.62
CA ALA A 531 -18.15 38.01 -12.52
C ALA A 531 -16.62 38.02 -12.51
N VAL A 532 -16.05 39.17 -12.18
CA VAL A 532 -14.65 39.31 -11.78
C VAL A 532 -14.65 39.69 -10.31
N ILE A 533 -13.99 38.87 -9.50
CA ILE A 533 -13.97 38.99 -8.04
C ILE A 533 -12.56 39.43 -7.63
N LEU A 534 -12.46 40.59 -7.00
CA LEU A 534 -11.25 41.08 -6.35
C LEU A 534 -11.39 40.85 -4.84
N ASP A 535 -10.55 39.98 -4.29
CA ASP A 535 -10.45 39.74 -2.85
C ASP A 535 -9.20 40.45 -2.30
N VAL A 536 -9.41 41.41 -1.39
CA VAL A 536 -8.33 42.19 -0.76
C VAL A 536 -8.37 41.93 0.74
N PRO A 537 -7.45 41.12 1.30
CA PRO A 537 -7.41 40.89 2.73
C PRO A 537 -6.87 42.15 3.45
N ILE A 538 -7.77 42.96 4.01
CA ILE A 538 -7.39 44.20 4.72
C ILE A 538 -6.77 43.90 6.09
N PHE A 539 -7.41 43.01 6.85
CA PHE A 539 -6.92 42.55 8.15
C PHE A 539 -7.31 41.09 8.37
N ASP A 540 -6.32 40.26 8.67
CA ASP A 540 -6.45 38.81 8.67
C ASP A 540 -6.14 38.19 10.05
N GLY A 541 -6.12 39.03 11.09
CA GLY A 541 -5.74 38.63 12.45
C GLY A 541 -4.24 38.40 12.63
N TRP A 542 -3.39 39.08 11.85
CA TRP A 542 -1.92 38.91 11.82
C TRP A 542 -1.42 37.57 11.28
N ARG A 543 -2.32 36.76 10.71
CA ARG A 543 -1.99 35.43 10.17
C ARG A 543 -0.94 35.50 9.07
N ALA A 544 -1.05 36.46 8.15
CA ALA A 544 -0.07 36.71 7.09
C ALA A 544 1.33 37.02 7.64
N ARG A 545 1.41 37.79 8.74
CA ARG A 545 2.68 38.09 9.40
C ARG A 545 3.27 36.83 10.04
N ALA A 546 2.45 36.05 10.73
CA ALA A 546 2.86 34.80 11.37
C ALA A 546 3.34 33.77 10.33
N LYS A 547 2.59 33.56 9.24
CA LYS A 547 2.93 32.62 8.16
C LYS A 547 4.22 32.98 7.44
N ARG A 548 4.48 34.27 7.19
CA ARG A 548 5.77 34.72 6.64
C ARG A 548 6.94 34.46 7.60
N LYS A 549 6.74 34.71 8.89
CA LYS A 549 7.77 34.43 9.91
C LYS A 549 8.06 32.93 10.02
N GLU A 550 7.02 32.09 9.97
CA GLU A 550 7.11 30.63 9.94
C GLU A 550 7.89 30.13 8.72
N ALA A 551 7.50 30.55 7.50
CA ALA A 551 8.17 30.14 6.27
C ALA A 551 9.65 30.59 6.22
N ARG A 552 9.96 31.79 6.76
CA ARG A 552 11.33 32.26 6.91
C ARG A 552 12.15 31.40 7.89
N ALA A 553 11.54 30.97 8.98
CA ALA A 553 12.20 30.08 9.94
C ALA A 553 12.48 28.71 9.30
N GLN A 554 11.52 28.15 8.56
CA GLN A 554 11.70 26.89 7.81
C GLN A 554 12.82 27.00 6.75
N ARG A 555 12.92 28.14 6.05
CA ARG A 555 14.05 28.39 5.14
C ARG A 555 15.39 28.42 5.88
N ASN A 556 15.48 29.11 7.01
CA ASN A 556 16.70 29.14 7.82
C ASN A 556 17.07 27.74 8.35
N GLU A 557 16.08 26.96 8.78
CA GLU A 557 16.25 25.56 9.16
C GLU A 557 16.83 24.74 8.01
N ALA A 558 16.30 24.88 6.78
CA ALA A 558 16.83 24.19 5.60
C ALA A 558 18.29 24.58 5.27
N VAL A 559 18.68 25.84 5.51
CA VAL A 559 20.07 26.31 5.35
C VAL A 559 21.01 25.61 6.35
N GLU A 560 20.62 25.53 7.63
CA GLU A 560 21.44 24.86 8.63
C GLU A 560 21.45 23.33 8.43
N ALA A 561 20.33 22.73 8.02
CA ALA A 561 20.28 21.31 7.65
C ALA A 561 21.23 20.99 6.49
N ARG A 562 21.38 21.89 5.51
CA ARG A 562 22.38 21.72 4.45
C ARG A 562 23.80 21.77 4.98
N ARG A 563 24.12 22.69 5.90
CA ARG A 563 25.43 22.74 6.55
C ARG A 563 25.72 21.47 7.34
N GLU A 564 24.73 20.96 8.06
CA GLU A 564 24.83 19.69 8.78
C GLU A 564 25.16 18.53 7.84
N VAL A 565 24.46 18.40 6.70
CA VAL A 565 24.74 17.37 5.69
C VAL A 565 26.19 17.47 5.17
N VAL A 566 26.69 18.68 4.93
CA VAL A 566 28.08 18.89 4.51
C VAL A 566 29.04 18.42 5.60
N SER A 567 28.89 18.88 6.84
CA SER A 567 29.78 18.47 7.94
C SER A 567 29.72 16.97 8.23
N GLN A 568 28.55 16.32 8.09
CA GLN A 568 28.43 14.87 8.22
C GLN A 568 29.16 14.13 7.09
N LEU A 569 29.13 14.65 5.85
CA LEU A 569 29.87 14.07 4.73
C LEU A 569 31.38 14.27 4.86
N GLU A 570 31.83 15.43 5.36
CA GLU A 570 33.24 15.66 5.68
C GLU A 570 33.75 14.63 6.70
N LEU A 571 33.01 14.47 7.81
CA LEU A 571 33.33 13.49 8.83
C LEU A 571 33.31 12.05 8.27
N ALA A 572 32.30 11.71 7.46
CA ALA A 572 32.20 10.39 6.85
C ALA A 572 33.38 10.12 5.90
N ALA A 573 33.74 11.07 5.04
CA ALA A 573 34.84 10.94 4.09
C ALA A 573 36.19 10.72 4.80
N VAL A 574 36.52 11.57 5.76
CA VAL A 574 37.78 11.48 6.51
C VAL A 574 37.82 10.21 7.36
N SER A 575 36.75 9.90 8.08
CA SER A 575 36.72 8.70 8.95
C SER A 575 36.78 7.40 8.15
N LEU A 576 36.12 7.30 6.99
CA LEU A 576 36.20 6.13 6.12
C LEU A 576 37.57 5.98 5.48
N HIS A 577 38.20 7.08 5.07
CA HIS A 577 39.58 7.05 4.58
C HIS A 577 40.53 6.46 5.65
N ARG A 578 40.47 6.97 6.88
CA ARG A 578 41.30 6.51 7.99
C ARG A 578 41.05 5.04 8.35
N ARG A 579 39.78 4.62 8.41
CA ARG A 579 39.40 3.20 8.63
C ARG A 579 39.89 2.29 7.52
N THR A 580 39.90 2.76 6.27
CA THR A 580 40.40 1.97 5.15
C THR A 580 41.90 1.74 5.24
N LEU A 581 42.67 2.77 5.62
CA LEU A 581 44.12 2.63 5.85
C LEU A 581 44.42 1.65 6.98
N GLU A 582 43.72 1.76 8.11
CA GLU A 582 43.84 0.82 9.24
C GLU A 582 43.48 -0.62 8.83
N ALA A 583 42.38 -0.81 8.11
CA ALA A 583 41.96 -2.13 7.65
C ALA A 583 42.98 -2.78 6.70
N LEU A 584 43.65 -1.98 5.86
CA LEU A 584 44.73 -2.45 4.98
C LEU A 584 45.98 -2.85 5.76
N GLU A 585 46.39 -2.07 6.77
CA GLU A 585 47.50 -2.41 7.66
C GLU A 585 47.21 -3.70 8.46
N ARG A 586 45.96 -3.88 8.89
CA ARG A 586 45.50 -5.07 9.63
C ARG A 586 45.65 -6.36 8.82
N ILE A 587 45.57 -6.31 7.48
CA ILE A 587 45.81 -7.49 6.62
C ILE A 587 47.25 -7.99 6.79
N GLU A 588 48.24 -7.09 6.72
CA GLU A 588 49.65 -7.48 6.84
C GLU A 588 49.97 -8.08 8.21
N ILE A 589 49.39 -7.50 9.27
CA ILE A 589 49.53 -7.99 10.64
C ILE A 589 48.90 -9.40 10.77
N ALA A 590 47.71 -9.59 10.23
CA ALA A 590 47.01 -10.87 10.29
C ALA A 590 47.74 -11.96 9.48
N ASP A 591 48.26 -11.63 8.29
CA ASP A 591 49.03 -12.57 7.47
C ASP A 591 50.31 -13.03 8.18
N LYS A 592 51.06 -12.10 8.80
CA LYS A 592 52.23 -12.44 9.63
C LYS A 592 51.87 -13.30 10.84
N ALA A 593 50.72 -13.04 11.47
CA ALA A 593 50.23 -13.84 12.59
C ALA A 593 49.87 -15.29 12.18
N VAL A 594 49.30 -15.48 10.99
CA VAL A 594 49.04 -16.81 10.42
C VAL A 594 50.35 -17.54 10.12
N GLU A 595 51.32 -16.87 9.51
CA GLU A 595 52.65 -17.44 9.24
C GLU A 595 53.35 -17.91 10.53
N ALA A 596 53.36 -17.07 11.56
CA ALA A 596 53.94 -17.42 12.86
C ALA A 596 53.19 -18.56 13.57
N ALA A 597 51.85 -18.55 13.53
CA ALA A 597 51.02 -19.62 14.12
C ALA A 597 51.23 -20.96 13.40
N ARG A 598 51.44 -20.95 12.08
CA ARG A 598 51.72 -22.15 11.29
C ARG A 598 53.09 -22.73 11.65
N GLU A 599 54.12 -21.90 11.75
CA GLU A 599 55.46 -22.34 12.16
C GLU A 599 55.43 -22.95 13.58
N SER A 600 54.70 -22.30 14.51
CA SER A 600 54.49 -22.81 15.86
C SER A 600 53.78 -24.17 15.87
N LEU A 601 52.76 -24.36 15.01
CA LEU A 601 52.09 -25.65 14.88
C LEU A 601 53.05 -26.73 14.39
N SER A 602 53.83 -26.46 13.34
CA SER A 602 54.83 -27.39 12.80
C SER A 602 55.84 -27.84 13.87
N ILE A 603 56.35 -26.91 14.69
CA ILE A 603 57.31 -27.23 15.76
C ILE A 603 56.65 -28.12 16.83
N ILE A 604 55.46 -27.77 17.31
CA ILE A 604 54.77 -28.51 18.37
C ILE A 604 54.28 -29.87 17.88
N GLU A 605 53.79 -29.97 16.64
CA GLU A 605 53.39 -31.24 16.03
C GLU A 605 54.56 -32.22 15.93
N ASN A 606 55.75 -31.74 15.52
CA ASN A 606 56.98 -32.54 15.50
C ASN A 606 57.39 -32.99 16.91
N ARG A 607 57.30 -32.11 17.92
CA ARG A 607 57.59 -32.47 19.32
C ARG A 607 56.59 -33.46 19.89
N TYR A 608 55.30 -33.30 19.59
CA TYR A 608 54.24 -34.22 20.00
C TYR A 608 54.46 -35.61 19.39
N SER A 609 54.77 -35.66 18.09
CA SER A 609 55.09 -36.91 17.39
C SER A 609 56.34 -37.62 17.94
N ALA A 610 57.27 -36.87 18.53
CA ALA A 610 58.44 -37.39 19.24
C ALA A 610 58.18 -37.73 20.72
N GLY A 611 56.96 -37.51 21.24
CA GLY A 611 56.61 -37.71 22.66
C GLY A 611 57.17 -36.65 23.62
N LEU A 612 57.61 -35.50 23.10
CA LEU A 612 58.26 -34.40 23.82
C LEU A 612 57.34 -33.19 24.08
N ALA A 613 56.07 -33.29 23.67
CA ALA A 613 55.03 -32.30 23.93
C ALA A 613 53.74 -33.03 24.34
N LYS A 614 52.90 -32.34 25.10
CA LYS A 614 51.61 -32.87 25.55
C LYS A 614 50.51 -32.57 24.52
N ILE A 615 49.41 -33.32 24.58
CA ILE A 615 48.29 -33.13 23.65
C ILE A 615 47.63 -31.75 23.82
N ASP A 616 47.55 -31.22 25.05
CA ASP A 616 46.98 -29.90 25.32
C ASP A 616 47.79 -28.78 24.66
N GLU A 617 49.12 -28.89 24.62
CA GLU A 617 50.00 -27.98 23.88
C GLU A 617 49.69 -28.00 22.37
N LEU A 618 49.52 -29.20 21.79
CA LEU A 618 49.15 -29.36 20.37
C LEU A 618 47.77 -28.74 20.08
N LEU A 619 46.77 -29.09 20.87
CA LEU A 619 45.41 -28.56 20.70
C LEU A 619 45.37 -27.03 20.86
N GLN A 620 46.20 -26.45 21.73
CA GLN A 620 46.28 -25.01 21.90
C GLN A 620 46.86 -24.30 20.67
N VAL A 621 47.94 -24.82 20.07
CA VAL A 621 48.51 -24.20 18.86
C VAL A 621 47.61 -24.36 17.64
N GLU A 622 46.84 -25.45 17.54
CA GLU A 622 45.83 -25.62 16.50
C GLU A 622 44.68 -24.61 16.64
N ARG A 623 44.21 -24.36 17.87
CA ARG A 623 43.24 -23.30 18.15
C ARG A 623 43.80 -21.93 17.76
N ASN A 624 45.04 -21.63 18.14
CA ASN A 624 45.70 -20.37 17.79
C ASN A 624 45.81 -20.18 16.26
N LEU A 625 46.17 -21.23 15.50
CA LEU A 625 46.22 -21.16 14.04
C LEU A 625 44.83 -20.94 13.44
N THR A 626 43.81 -21.64 13.95
CA THR A 626 42.42 -21.49 13.49
C THR A 626 41.91 -20.07 13.74
N GLU A 627 42.18 -19.50 14.92
CA GLU A 627 41.84 -18.13 15.27
C GLU A 627 42.56 -17.11 14.39
N SER A 628 43.87 -17.27 14.17
CA SER A 628 44.65 -16.41 13.27
C SER A 628 44.11 -16.44 11.84
N ARG A 629 43.69 -17.62 11.34
CA ARG A 629 43.07 -17.76 10.00
C ARG A 629 41.73 -17.04 9.89
N LEU A 630 40.87 -17.15 10.92
CA LEU A 630 39.61 -16.41 10.97
C LEU A 630 39.85 -14.90 11.01
N ASN A 631 40.85 -14.45 11.80
CA ASN A 631 41.22 -13.04 11.87
C ASN A 631 41.74 -12.51 10.53
N ALA A 632 42.53 -13.30 9.78
CA ALA A 632 43.01 -12.94 8.44
C ALA A 632 41.88 -12.86 7.40
N LEU A 633 40.86 -13.71 7.51
CA LEU A 633 39.67 -13.66 6.68
C LEU A 633 38.83 -12.39 6.98
N SER A 634 38.58 -12.12 8.26
CA SER A 634 37.87 -10.91 8.71
C SER A 634 38.61 -9.62 8.32
N ALA A 635 39.95 -9.59 8.44
CA ALA A 635 40.76 -8.44 8.05
C ALA A 635 40.61 -8.10 6.56
N ARG A 636 40.68 -9.10 5.65
CA ARG A 636 40.47 -8.87 4.22
C ARG A 636 39.04 -8.42 3.91
N THR A 637 38.04 -9.03 4.54
CA THR A 637 36.62 -8.67 4.36
C THR A 637 36.36 -7.22 4.80
N HIS A 638 36.84 -6.83 5.98
CA HIS A 638 36.72 -5.46 6.47
C HIS A 638 37.41 -4.45 5.56
N ALA A 639 38.55 -4.79 4.96
CA ALA A 639 39.23 -3.90 4.00
C ALA A 639 38.37 -3.69 2.73
N TRP A 640 37.80 -4.75 2.16
CA TRP A 640 36.91 -4.65 1.00
C TRP A 640 35.67 -3.80 1.28
N ILE A 641 35.02 -4.03 2.43
CA ILE A 641 33.86 -3.26 2.88
C ILE A 641 34.24 -1.79 3.09
N SER A 642 35.40 -1.52 3.69
CA SER A 642 35.87 -0.15 3.93
C SER A 642 36.13 0.60 2.62
N VAL A 643 36.77 -0.06 1.64
CA VAL A 643 36.96 0.50 0.30
C VAL A 643 35.63 0.80 -0.38
N ALA A 644 34.68 -0.13 -0.38
CA ALA A 644 33.33 0.10 -0.90
C ALA A 644 32.63 1.27 -0.18
N GLY A 645 32.86 1.43 1.12
CA GLY A 645 32.37 2.55 1.92
C GLY A 645 32.93 3.90 1.45
N VAL A 646 34.23 3.96 1.14
CA VAL A 646 34.85 5.16 0.55
C VAL A 646 34.22 5.48 -0.80
N GLU A 647 33.94 4.47 -1.64
CA GLU A 647 33.31 4.70 -2.94
C GLU A 647 31.87 5.22 -2.83
N ARG A 648 31.10 4.71 -1.87
CA ARG A 648 29.76 5.22 -1.55
C ARG A 648 29.77 6.71 -1.25
N VAL A 649 30.73 7.17 -0.45
CA VAL A 649 30.84 8.58 0.00
C VAL A 649 31.53 9.46 -1.04
N ALA A 650 32.52 8.96 -1.78
CA ALA A 650 33.23 9.70 -2.82
C ALA A 650 32.36 10.00 -4.07
N GLY A 651 31.11 9.52 -4.11
CA GLY A 651 30.14 9.96 -5.10
C GLY A 651 30.37 9.46 -6.53
N LYS A 652 31.34 8.56 -6.79
CA LYS A 652 31.51 7.95 -8.12
C LYS A 652 30.22 7.21 -8.52
N GLU A 653 29.86 7.31 -9.80
CA GLU A 653 28.75 6.53 -10.34
C GLU A 653 29.09 5.05 -10.28
N VAL A 654 28.13 4.26 -9.80
CA VAL A 654 28.17 2.80 -9.64
C VAL A 654 28.25 2.06 -11.00
N GLU A 655 28.29 2.80 -12.12
CA GLU A 655 28.18 2.27 -13.49
C GLU A 655 29.53 2.20 -14.23
N ARG A 656 30.67 2.03 -13.55
CA ARG A 656 31.97 1.81 -14.23
C ARG A 656 32.64 0.51 -13.86
#